data_AF-A0A6P8MJD3-F1
#
_entry.id   AF-A0A6P8MJD3-F1
#
_cell.length_a   1.000
_cell.length_b   1.000
_cell.length_c   1.000
_cell.angle_alpha   90.00
_cell.angle_beta   90.00
_cell.angle_gamma   90.00
#
_symmetry.space_group_name_H-M   'P 1'
#
loop_
_entity.id
_entity.type
_entity.pdbx_description
1 polymer ?
#
loop_
_entity_poly.entity_id
_entity_poly.type
_entity_poly.pdbx_seq_one_letter_code
_entity_poly.pdbx_strand_id
1 'polypeptide(L)'
;MNKQEDTQNNAPDMTVDYKNNENDSQQTSLNEVDKNLKEELLHHIAKSKAIFKSQQKDDPDLTFKEKLIIARNILKKSYCLFLSKFGHYMKKEHLKFFENCKDEDYEVAYHCNRLQRYFNNSKRQTDVRNRRYQALKTLIEKGEYFSETEMMKRNPLLYEHLIGQYMTEEQKKLRDNIDTKNITFVNLLMENIERDNLKMKQKLQEEEEQNVIEENDTDEEQEDIYDSKDNEEKTTYWGKTSSLENEIEHKNEAVKKPHCISKSEKQVLKQEFVTNMYQSFLDGKDLDFDYSTVDDNEAYDNIDIRTQDEEDKYFDSESPETIGPTEDTNETETEDELDIYMKSLKPMTPAITGVEEQEKLLEDAIGVVKVQAFQMKHCLDKSKLMDALKHAATMLGELRTSLLSPKSYYELYMAITDELRHLELYLLDEFQKGRKVTDLYELVQYVGNIVPRLYLLITVGLVYIKTTPGLKRDLLRDLVEMCRGVQHPLRGLFLRNYLLQCTRNILPDVAEEDDEDGSVRDSIDFVLMNFAEMNKLWVRMQHQGHTRDRERREREREELRILVGTNLVRLSQLESVTLEKYKKRVLPGILEQVVSCRDAIAQEYLMECIIQVFPDEFHLQTLNAFLKSCAELQNGVNVKNIIISLIDRLAAFSQRSDGVGGPGSPNQVPGIPQDVKLFDVFSDQIAIIIQTRQDMPPEDIVSLQVALINLAHKCYPDRVNYVDKVLLTTVQIFQKQNVDKLEYNSAVSRELVRLMKIPIDNYKNILTVLKLEHFAPLLDYFDYEGRKLLAIYIITNILENETLIPTQEQVDAVLSMVSPLVQDQPDQPNIEEDPEDFAEEQGLLGRLIHHFKSETADQQYMILSAARKHFSAGGNKRIKYTLPPIVFQAYQLAFTYKGLKDQDEMWQKKCQKIFQFCHATITALMKAELAELPLRLFLQGAIAIGEIRFDNFEMVAYEFMSQAFSIYEDEISDSKAQLAAITLIIATFEQMSCFCEENAEPIRNQCVLYASKLLRKPDQCRGIAICSHIFWSGKSLATGGKEMQNKSRVLECLRKGIKIANQCMDTSVQVQLYVELLNHYIYFYEKDNTTFTVDIVNQVIAKIKEELPNLEVSEETEQIQKHLANTLEHLRNRMESPETDGLSYQGLVL
;
A
#
# COMPACT_ATOMS: atom_id res chain seq x y z
N MET A 1 -72.14 41.14 -40.02
CA MET A 1 -71.34 40.41 -41.03
C MET A 1 -70.16 39.77 -40.34
N ASN A 2 -69.95 38.46 -40.30
CA ASN A 2 -70.85 37.31 -40.23
C ASN A 2 -70.06 36.18 -39.51
N LYS A 3 -70.80 35.24 -38.93
CA LYS A 3 -70.44 34.29 -37.86
C LYS A 3 -70.39 32.83 -38.36
N GLN A 4 -69.71 31.99 -37.57
CA GLN A 4 -70.07 30.63 -37.08
C GLN A 4 -70.04 29.36 -37.97
N GLU A 5 -69.44 28.32 -37.36
CA GLU A 5 -69.94 26.96 -37.05
C GLU A 5 -70.07 25.80 -38.09
N ASP A 6 -69.56 24.64 -37.62
CA ASP A 6 -70.17 23.29 -37.54
C ASP A 6 -70.28 22.28 -38.71
N THR A 7 -69.85 21.05 -38.35
CA THR A 7 -70.48 19.71 -38.54
C THR A 7 -70.31 18.84 -39.81
N GLN A 8 -69.92 17.58 -39.51
CA GLN A 8 -70.49 16.27 -39.93
C GLN A 8 -70.38 15.67 -41.35
N ASN A 9 -69.95 14.40 -41.33
CA ASN A 9 -70.51 13.19 -41.96
C ASN A 9 -70.36 12.88 -43.46
N ASN A 10 -69.87 11.65 -43.65
CA ASN A 10 -70.31 10.56 -44.55
C ASN A 10 -70.19 10.72 -46.07
N ALA A 11 -69.35 9.83 -46.63
CA ALA A 11 -69.67 8.71 -47.55
C ALA A 11 -70.92 8.84 -48.44
N PRO A 12 -70.90 8.37 -49.70
CA PRO A 12 -70.86 6.92 -50.02
C PRO A 12 -69.97 6.67 -51.27
N ASP A 13 -69.81 5.51 -51.94
CA ASP A 13 -70.52 4.23 -52.06
C ASP A 13 -69.60 3.31 -52.90
N MET A 14 -69.80 1.99 -52.86
CA MET A 14 -69.92 1.11 -54.05
C MET A 14 -69.74 -0.40 -53.76
N THR A 15 -70.87 -1.10 -53.91
CA THR A 15 -71.17 -2.38 -54.62
C THR A 15 -70.04 -3.33 -55.08
N VAL A 16 -69.98 -4.58 -54.60
CA VAL A 16 -70.55 -5.90 -55.06
C VAL A 16 -69.90 -6.55 -56.32
N ASP A 17 -69.31 -7.76 -56.18
CA ASP A 17 -69.71 -9.00 -56.91
C ASP A 17 -68.79 -10.26 -56.70
N TYR A 18 -69.43 -11.35 -56.24
CA TYR A 18 -69.29 -12.82 -56.53
C TYR A 18 -67.89 -13.53 -56.52
N LYS A 19 -67.65 -14.76 -56.00
CA LYS A 19 -68.44 -16.03 -56.01
C LYS A 19 -67.80 -17.19 -55.15
N ASN A 20 -68.66 -18.05 -54.56
CA ASN A 20 -68.54 -19.48 -54.14
C ASN A 20 -67.43 -19.95 -53.16
N ASN A 21 -67.73 -20.33 -51.90
CA ASN A 21 -68.40 -21.54 -51.33
C ASN A 21 -67.58 -22.86 -51.41
N GLU A 22 -66.95 -23.25 -50.29
CA GLU A 22 -67.25 -24.47 -49.51
C GLU A 22 -66.23 -24.63 -48.34
N ASN A 23 -66.66 -24.28 -47.12
CA ASN A 23 -66.44 -25.03 -45.86
C ASN A 23 -66.88 -24.18 -44.66
N ASP A 24 -68.21 -24.07 -44.55
CA ASP A 24 -68.93 -23.58 -43.38
C ASP A 24 -69.11 -24.79 -42.43
N SER A 25 -68.30 -24.88 -41.36
CA SER A 25 -68.57 -25.76 -40.19
C SER A 25 -67.64 -25.61 -38.98
N GLN A 26 -66.72 -24.63 -38.92
CA GLN A 26 -65.85 -24.44 -37.74
C GLN A 26 -65.85 -23.03 -37.13
N GLN A 27 -66.67 -22.09 -37.62
CA GLN A 27 -66.60 -20.68 -37.19
C GLN A 27 -67.63 -20.26 -36.13
N THR A 28 -68.49 -21.16 -35.67
CA THR A 28 -69.58 -20.85 -34.72
C THR A 28 -69.30 -21.21 -33.26
N SER A 29 -68.21 -21.92 -32.93
CA SER A 29 -67.89 -22.33 -31.55
C SER A 29 -66.95 -21.39 -30.79
N LEU A 30 -66.22 -20.49 -31.47
CA LEU A 30 -65.22 -19.60 -30.83
C LEU A 30 -65.83 -18.33 -30.21
N ASN A 31 -66.98 -17.85 -30.71
CA ASN A 31 -67.56 -16.56 -30.29
C ASN A 31 -68.38 -16.60 -28.97
N GLU A 32 -68.69 -17.78 -28.43
CA GLU A 32 -69.45 -17.90 -27.17
C GLU A 32 -68.56 -17.91 -25.91
N VAL A 33 -67.31 -18.37 -26.03
CA VAL A 33 -66.37 -18.48 -24.89
C VAL A 33 -65.85 -17.11 -24.44
N ASP A 34 -65.55 -16.20 -25.38
CA ASP A 34 -65.05 -14.84 -25.08
C ASP A 34 -66.09 -13.91 -24.44
N LYS A 35 -67.39 -14.15 -24.70
CA LYS A 35 -68.46 -13.37 -24.06
C LYS A 35 -68.63 -13.70 -22.58
N ASN A 36 -68.47 -14.96 -22.18
CA ASN A 36 -68.58 -15.38 -20.79
C ASN A 36 -67.41 -14.88 -19.92
N LEU A 37 -66.17 -14.98 -20.41
CA LEU A 37 -64.97 -14.50 -19.71
C LEU A 37 -64.98 -12.98 -19.49
N LYS A 38 -65.53 -12.22 -20.45
CA LYS A 38 -65.67 -10.76 -20.33
C LYS A 38 -66.63 -10.33 -19.22
N GLU A 39 -67.75 -11.03 -19.07
CA GLU A 39 -68.72 -10.73 -18.02
C GLU A 39 -68.21 -11.17 -16.64
N GLU A 40 -67.52 -12.31 -16.56
CA GLU A 40 -66.88 -12.78 -15.33
C GLU A 40 -65.79 -11.83 -14.83
N LEU A 41 -64.92 -11.35 -15.73
CA LEU A 41 -63.90 -10.34 -15.46
C LEU A 41 -64.50 -9.05 -14.86
N LEU A 42 -65.54 -8.51 -15.51
CA LEU A 42 -66.18 -7.26 -15.08
C LEU A 42 -66.92 -7.43 -13.74
N HIS A 43 -67.55 -8.58 -13.51
CA HIS A 43 -68.18 -8.91 -12.23
C HIS A 43 -67.16 -9.08 -11.09
N HIS A 44 -66.01 -9.70 -11.36
CA HIS A 44 -64.94 -9.88 -10.38
C HIS A 44 -64.32 -8.53 -9.96
N ILE A 45 -64.05 -7.67 -10.94
CA ILE A 45 -63.50 -6.33 -10.68
C ILE A 45 -64.50 -5.49 -9.91
N ALA A 46 -65.80 -5.50 -10.26
CA ALA A 46 -66.82 -4.74 -9.55
C ALA A 46 -67.04 -5.19 -8.09
N LYS A 47 -66.65 -6.42 -7.73
CA LYS A 47 -66.63 -6.93 -6.34
C LYS A 47 -65.33 -6.61 -5.58
N SER A 48 -64.27 -6.21 -6.27
CA SER A 48 -62.97 -5.89 -5.66
C SER A 48 -62.97 -4.54 -4.94
N LYS A 49 -61.95 -4.31 -4.11
CA LYS A 49 -61.71 -3.02 -3.43
C LYS A 49 -61.11 -1.94 -4.36
N ALA A 50 -61.15 -2.12 -5.68
CA ALA A 50 -60.58 -1.17 -6.62
C ALA A 50 -61.31 0.18 -6.60
N ILE A 51 -60.57 1.26 -6.83
CA ILE A 51 -61.10 2.63 -6.84
C ILE A 51 -61.60 2.96 -8.26
N PHE A 52 -62.92 3.06 -8.44
CA PHE A 52 -63.54 3.30 -9.76
C PHE A 52 -63.66 4.79 -10.11
N LYS A 53 -63.72 5.67 -9.10
CA LYS A 53 -63.81 7.13 -9.23
C LYS A 53 -63.23 7.77 -7.95
N SER A 54 -62.58 8.93 -8.07
CA SER A 54 -62.16 9.71 -6.89
C SER A 54 -63.40 10.29 -6.22
N GLN A 55 -63.75 9.80 -5.02
CA GLN A 55 -64.88 10.27 -4.21
C GLN A 55 -64.34 11.12 -3.05
N GLN A 56 -65.00 12.24 -2.72
CA GLN A 56 -64.66 13.01 -1.52
C GLN A 56 -65.23 12.33 -0.27
N LYS A 57 -64.72 12.69 0.91
CA LYS A 57 -64.94 11.95 2.18
C LYS A 57 -66.41 11.81 2.62
N ASP A 58 -67.36 12.52 1.97
CA ASP A 58 -68.80 12.51 2.28
C ASP A 58 -69.71 12.16 1.07
N ASP A 59 -69.16 11.65 -0.03
CA ASP A 59 -69.96 11.18 -1.18
C ASP A 59 -70.52 9.75 -0.94
N PRO A 60 -71.73 9.42 -1.43
CA PRO A 60 -72.30 8.08 -1.29
C PRO A 60 -71.52 7.02 -2.09
N ASP A 61 -71.33 5.84 -1.49
CA ASP A 61 -70.62 4.72 -2.11
C ASP A 61 -71.26 4.26 -3.44
N LEU A 62 -70.43 4.09 -4.47
CA LEU A 62 -70.86 3.62 -5.79
C LEU A 62 -71.54 2.24 -5.70
N THR A 63 -72.75 2.13 -6.24
CA THR A 63 -73.47 0.85 -6.24
C THR A 63 -72.81 -0.17 -7.17
N PHE A 64 -73.00 -1.46 -6.90
CA PHE A 64 -72.40 -2.55 -7.69
C PHE A 64 -72.70 -2.41 -9.20
N LYS A 65 -73.92 -1.99 -9.56
CA LYS A 65 -74.33 -1.75 -10.96
C LYS A 65 -73.58 -0.57 -11.57
N GLU A 66 -73.34 0.50 -10.82
CA GLU A 66 -72.58 1.67 -11.29
C GLU A 66 -71.09 1.35 -11.48
N LYS A 67 -70.48 0.59 -10.56
CA LYS A 67 -69.10 0.10 -10.70
C LYS A 67 -68.94 -0.77 -11.96
N LEU A 68 -69.92 -1.63 -12.23
CA LEU A 68 -69.95 -2.46 -13.44
C LEU A 68 -70.05 -1.62 -14.72
N ILE A 69 -70.90 -0.58 -14.73
CA ILE A 69 -71.05 0.32 -15.87
C ILE A 69 -69.75 1.11 -16.11
N ILE A 70 -69.11 1.61 -15.06
CA ILE A 70 -67.83 2.34 -15.15
C ILE A 70 -66.73 1.42 -15.67
N ALA A 71 -66.58 0.22 -15.11
CA ALA A 71 -65.62 -0.78 -15.56
C ALA A 71 -65.85 -1.16 -17.04
N ARG A 72 -67.11 -1.38 -17.44
CA ARG A 72 -67.50 -1.73 -18.80
C ARG A 72 -67.25 -0.58 -19.79
N ASN A 73 -67.44 0.66 -19.36
CA ASN A 73 -67.16 1.85 -20.18
C ASN A 73 -65.65 2.09 -20.35
N ILE A 74 -64.84 1.87 -19.31
CA ILE A 74 -63.37 1.99 -19.41
C ILE A 74 -62.82 0.87 -20.30
N LEU A 75 -63.29 -0.38 -20.12
CA LEU A 75 -62.89 -1.51 -20.96
C LEU A 75 -63.24 -1.29 -22.44
N LYS A 76 -64.40 -0.67 -22.75
CA LYS A 76 -64.77 -0.32 -24.13
C LYS A 76 -63.96 0.83 -24.71
N LYS A 77 -63.44 1.73 -23.87
CA LYS A 77 -62.73 2.94 -24.30
C LYS A 77 -61.25 2.67 -24.57
N SER A 78 -60.60 1.87 -23.73
CA SER A 78 -59.20 1.49 -23.90
C SER A 78 -58.88 0.29 -23.00
N TYR A 79 -58.34 -0.77 -23.60
CA TYR A 79 -57.86 -1.92 -22.86
C TYR A 79 -56.63 -1.59 -22.00
N CYS A 80 -55.75 -0.70 -22.47
CA CYS A 80 -54.59 -0.21 -21.72
C CYS A 80 -54.99 0.51 -20.42
N LEU A 81 -55.90 1.49 -20.49
CA LEU A 81 -56.38 2.23 -19.30
C LEU A 81 -57.09 1.32 -18.30
N PHE A 82 -57.74 0.26 -18.78
CA PHE A 82 -58.40 -0.73 -17.95
C PHE A 82 -57.40 -1.63 -17.21
N LEU A 83 -56.38 -2.13 -17.91
CA LEU A 83 -55.31 -2.95 -17.34
C LEU A 83 -54.44 -2.19 -16.34
N SER A 84 -54.13 -0.91 -16.64
CA SER A 84 -53.36 -0.05 -15.75
C SER A 84 -54.09 0.23 -14.42
N LYS A 85 -55.41 0.50 -14.46
CA LYS A 85 -56.20 0.79 -13.25
C LYS A 85 -56.69 -0.42 -12.46
N PHE A 86 -57.07 -1.50 -13.14
CA PHE A 86 -57.73 -2.65 -12.51
C PHE A 86 -56.92 -3.95 -12.57
N GLY A 87 -55.75 -3.95 -13.21
CA GLY A 87 -54.92 -5.13 -13.47
C GLY A 87 -54.55 -5.93 -12.22
N HIS A 88 -54.14 -5.27 -11.13
CA HIS A 88 -53.75 -5.93 -9.88
C HIS A 88 -54.90 -6.66 -9.17
N TYR A 89 -56.16 -6.33 -9.51
CA TYR A 89 -57.36 -6.93 -8.93
C TYR A 89 -57.98 -8.02 -9.82
N MET A 90 -57.31 -8.37 -10.92
CA MET A 90 -57.72 -9.45 -11.83
C MET A 90 -57.17 -10.81 -11.38
N LYS A 91 -57.70 -11.89 -11.94
CA LYS A 91 -57.14 -13.24 -11.80
C LYS A 91 -56.32 -13.60 -13.02
N LYS A 92 -55.35 -14.51 -12.87
CA LYS A 92 -54.51 -15.03 -13.96
C LYS A 92 -55.34 -15.55 -15.16
N GLU A 93 -56.49 -16.14 -14.89
CA GLU A 93 -57.43 -16.66 -15.90
C GLU A 93 -58.04 -15.56 -16.77
N HIS A 94 -58.24 -14.35 -16.23
CA HIS A 94 -58.83 -13.24 -16.98
C HIS A 94 -57.84 -12.58 -17.94
N LEU A 95 -56.53 -12.82 -17.80
CA LEU A 95 -55.52 -12.29 -18.73
C LEU A 95 -55.61 -12.94 -20.12
N LYS A 96 -56.18 -14.15 -20.22
CA LYS A 96 -56.46 -14.84 -21.49
C LYS A 96 -57.40 -14.04 -22.39
N PHE A 97 -58.33 -13.27 -21.81
CA PHE A 97 -59.24 -12.39 -22.58
C PHE A 97 -58.48 -11.32 -23.40
N PHE A 98 -57.28 -10.92 -22.96
CA PHE A 98 -56.48 -9.89 -23.62
C PHE A 98 -55.39 -10.48 -24.52
N GLU A 99 -55.24 -11.82 -24.61
CA GLU A 99 -54.21 -12.47 -25.43
C GLU A 99 -54.37 -12.17 -26.92
N ASN A 100 -55.60 -12.18 -27.43
CA ASN A 100 -55.88 -11.85 -28.84
C ASN A 100 -55.61 -10.37 -29.19
N CYS A 101 -55.49 -9.49 -28.19
CA CYS A 101 -55.17 -8.07 -28.38
C CYS A 101 -53.69 -7.74 -28.10
N LYS A 102 -52.87 -8.73 -27.72
CA LYS A 102 -51.42 -8.53 -27.47
C LYS A 102 -50.67 -8.15 -28.75
N ASP A 103 -51.11 -8.64 -29.90
CA ASP A 103 -50.42 -8.44 -31.18
C ASP A 103 -50.74 -7.09 -31.83
N GLU A 104 -51.84 -6.45 -31.46
CA GLU A 104 -52.29 -5.18 -32.08
C GLU A 104 -51.81 -3.93 -31.33
N ASP A 105 -51.54 -4.00 -30.01
CA ASP A 105 -51.27 -2.81 -29.19
C ASP A 105 -50.17 -3.05 -28.13
N TYR A 106 -48.99 -2.44 -28.35
CA TYR A 106 -47.78 -2.67 -27.53
C TYR A 106 -48.00 -2.35 -26.03
N GLU A 107 -48.78 -1.32 -25.71
CA GLU A 107 -49.06 -0.94 -24.32
C GLU A 107 -49.91 -2.00 -23.59
N VAL A 108 -50.83 -2.67 -24.31
CA VAL A 108 -51.63 -3.78 -23.79
C VAL A 108 -50.74 -5.00 -23.57
N ALA A 109 -49.84 -5.30 -24.52
CA ALA A 109 -48.84 -6.36 -24.38
C ALA A 109 -47.91 -6.14 -23.17
N TYR A 110 -47.44 -4.90 -22.98
CA TYR A 110 -46.62 -4.50 -21.83
C TYR A 110 -47.35 -4.76 -20.50
N HIS A 111 -48.59 -4.26 -20.37
CA HIS A 111 -49.36 -4.45 -19.14
C HIS A 111 -49.77 -5.90 -18.90
N CYS A 112 -50.10 -6.66 -19.94
CA CYS A 112 -50.37 -8.10 -19.82
C CYS A 112 -49.13 -8.89 -19.39
N ASN A 113 -47.96 -8.64 -20.00
CA ASN A 113 -46.71 -9.28 -19.61
C ASN A 113 -46.30 -8.90 -18.18
N ARG A 114 -46.50 -7.64 -17.78
CA ARG A 114 -46.30 -7.16 -16.41
C ARG A 114 -47.18 -7.91 -15.40
N LEU A 115 -48.48 -8.03 -15.68
CA LEU A 115 -49.40 -8.75 -14.79
C LEU A 115 -49.13 -10.26 -14.78
N GLN A 116 -48.70 -10.83 -15.90
CA GLN A 116 -48.32 -12.25 -16.00
C GLN A 116 -47.05 -12.56 -15.19
N ARG A 117 -46.13 -11.59 -15.06
CA ARG A 117 -44.98 -11.66 -14.13
C ARG A 117 -45.42 -11.48 -12.67
N TYR A 118 -46.30 -10.53 -12.39
CA TYR A 118 -46.84 -10.30 -11.04
C TYR A 118 -47.55 -11.54 -10.45
N PHE A 119 -48.29 -12.30 -11.27
CA PHE A 119 -48.90 -13.56 -10.86
C PHE A 119 -47.95 -14.77 -10.84
N ASN A 120 -46.67 -14.60 -11.19
CA ASN A 120 -45.65 -15.65 -11.16
C ASN A 120 -44.68 -15.44 -9.97
N ASN A 121 -44.84 -16.26 -8.94
CA ASN A 121 -44.12 -16.13 -7.67
C ASN A 121 -42.58 -16.16 -7.83
N SER A 122 -42.04 -16.94 -8.77
CA SER A 122 -40.58 -17.02 -8.97
C SER A 122 -40.01 -15.73 -9.58
N LYS A 123 -40.65 -15.20 -10.63
CA LYS A 123 -40.21 -13.93 -11.25
C LYS A 123 -40.40 -12.74 -10.31
N ARG A 124 -41.46 -12.77 -9.48
CA ARG A 124 -41.72 -11.75 -8.45
C ARG A 124 -40.59 -11.68 -7.41
N GLN A 125 -40.02 -12.81 -6.99
CA GLN A 125 -38.92 -12.81 -6.03
C GLN A 125 -37.65 -12.15 -6.59
N THR A 126 -37.34 -12.40 -7.87
CA THR A 126 -36.23 -11.74 -8.57
C THR A 126 -36.46 -10.24 -8.68
N ASP A 127 -37.65 -9.81 -9.12
CA ASP A 127 -38.00 -8.39 -9.22
C ASP A 127 -37.94 -7.68 -7.86
N VAL A 128 -38.45 -8.33 -6.79
CA VAL A 128 -38.37 -7.80 -5.41
C VAL A 128 -36.93 -7.70 -4.93
N ARG A 129 -36.10 -8.72 -5.18
CA ARG A 129 -34.67 -8.69 -4.81
C ARG A 129 -33.92 -7.57 -5.55
N ASN A 130 -34.23 -7.35 -6.83
CA ASN A 130 -33.65 -6.28 -7.64
C ASN A 130 -34.09 -4.89 -7.16
N ARG A 131 -35.37 -4.72 -6.80
CA ARG A 131 -35.89 -3.48 -6.19
C ARG A 131 -35.24 -3.19 -4.85
N ARG A 132 -35.13 -4.19 -3.98
CA ARG A 132 -34.42 -4.08 -2.69
C ARG A 132 -32.95 -3.74 -2.89
N TYR A 133 -32.30 -4.30 -3.91
CA TYR A 133 -30.91 -3.94 -4.23
C TYR A 133 -30.74 -2.50 -4.70
N GLN A 134 -31.67 -1.98 -5.51
CA GLN A 134 -31.66 -0.57 -5.91
C GLN A 134 -31.95 0.37 -4.72
N ALA A 135 -32.88 -0.02 -3.84
CA ALA A 135 -33.14 0.70 -2.59
C ALA A 135 -31.93 0.68 -1.65
N LEU A 136 -31.22 -0.45 -1.55
CA LEU A 136 -29.98 -0.61 -0.78
C LEU A 136 -28.94 0.43 -1.23
N LYS A 137 -28.67 0.53 -2.54
CA LYS A 137 -27.74 1.53 -3.08
C LYS A 137 -28.13 2.96 -2.71
N THR A 138 -29.41 3.28 -2.87
CA THR A 138 -29.95 4.62 -2.56
C THR A 138 -29.84 4.94 -1.06
N LEU A 139 -30.01 3.95 -0.19
CA LEU A 139 -29.88 4.11 1.27
C LEU A 139 -28.42 4.20 1.73
N ILE A 140 -27.49 3.54 1.04
CA ILE A 140 -26.06 3.68 1.28
C ILE A 140 -25.59 5.10 0.91
N GLU A 141 -26.03 5.63 -0.24
CA GLU A 141 -25.70 6.99 -0.68
C GLU A 141 -26.22 8.07 0.28
N LYS A 142 -27.41 7.86 0.87
CA LYS A 142 -27.98 8.78 1.87
C LYS A 142 -27.31 8.68 3.25
N GLY A 143 -26.61 7.57 3.55
CA GLY A 143 -25.77 7.41 4.73
C GLY A 143 -26.47 7.25 6.09
N GLU A 144 -27.79 7.45 6.19
CA GLU A 144 -28.51 7.42 7.47
C GLU A 144 -28.77 5.98 7.98
N TYR A 145 -29.32 5.11 7.14
CA TYR A 145 -29.80 3.76 7.54
C TYR A 145 -28.68 2.71 7.69
N PHE A 146 -27.60 2.85 6.91
CA PHE A 146 -26.42 1.98 6.96
C PHE A 146 -25.22 2.63 7.67
N SER A 147 -25.50 3.60 8.54
CA SER A 147 -24.47 4.11 9.47
C SER A 147 -24.08 3.02 10.48
N GLU A 148 -22.83 3.03 10.91
CA GLU A 148 -22.29 2.03 11.85
C GLU A 148 -23.09 1.99 13.16
N THR A 149 -23.56 3.15 13.63
CA THR A 149 -24.40 3.28 14.82
C THR A 149 -25.79 2.67 14.64
N GLU A 150 -26.44 2.88 13.50
CA GLU A 150 -27.78 2.33 13.25
C GLU A 150 -27.74 0.83 12.92
N MET A 151 -26.67 0.35 12.27
CA MET A 151 -26.46 -1.09 12.07
C MET A 151 -26.22 -1.81 13.40
N MET A 152 -25.41 -1.23 14.29
CA MET A 152 -25.20 -1.74 15.65
C MET A 152 -26.51 -1.79 16.45
N LYS A 153 -27.38 -0.78 16.34
CA LYS A 153 -28.69 -0.80 17.02
C LYS A 153 -29.59 -1.92 16.54
N ARG A 154 -29.51 -2.26 15.24
CA ARG A 154 -30.33 -3.31 14.64
C ARG A 154 -29.87 -4.71 15.05
N ASN A 155 -28.56 -4.97 15.06
CA ASN A 155 -28.00 -6.25 15.49
C ASN A 155 -26.79 -6.08 16.45
N PRO A 156 -27.06 -5.81 17.74
CA PRO A 156 -26.01 -5.51 18.72
C PRO A 156 -25.14 -6.72 19.05
N LEU A 157 -25.71 -7.94 19.04
CA LEU A 157 -24.94 -9.16 19.32
C LEU A 157 -23.89 -9.45 18.25
N LEU A 158 -24.27 -9.36 16.98
CA LEU A 158 -23.35 -9.55 15.85
C LEU A 158 -22.24 -8.48 15.85
N TYR A 159 -22.57 -7.25 16.21
CA TYR A 159 -21.60 -6.17 16.35
C TYR A 159 -20.60 -6.42 17.49
N GLU A 160 -21.05 -6.93 18.65
CA GLU A 160 -20.15 -7.23 19.76
C GLU A 160 -19.18 -8.37 19.38
N HIS A 161 -19.66 -9.43 18.70
CA HIS A 161 -18.84 -10.55 18.24
C HIS A 161 -17.74 -10.15 17.23
N LEU A 162 -18.10 -9.37 16.20
CA LEU A 162 -17.16 -9.05 15.11
C LEU A 162 -16.30 -7.82 15.40
N ILE A 163 -16.80 -6.85 16.18
CA ILE A 163 -16.15 -5.55 16.36
C ILE A 163 -15.94 -5.24 17.85
N GLY A 164 -16.96 -5.42 18.68
CA GLY A 164 -16.95 -5.00 20.10
C GLY A 164 -15.91 -5.70 20.98
N GLN A 165 -15.62 -6.98 20.74
CA GLN A 165 -14.60 -7.75 21.48
C GLN A 165 -13.17 -7.21 21.29
N TYR A 166 -12.91 -6.47 20.20
CA TYR A 166 -11.56 -6.03 19.80
C TYR A 166 -11.33 -4.52 19.96
N MET A 167 -12.31 -3.78 20.52
CA MET A 167 -12.18 -2.36 20.85
C MET A 167 -11.59 -2.15 22.25
N THR A 168 -10.71 -1.15 22.40
CA THR A 168 -10.16 -0.78 23.73
C THR A 168 -11.21 -0.08 24.59
N GLU A 169 -11.04 -0.08 25.91
CA GLU A 169 -11.97 0.63 26.82
C GLU A 169 -12.05 2.13 26.53
N GLU A 170 -10.96 2.75 26.06
CA GLU A 170 -10.94 4.15 25.63
C GLU A 170 -11.72 4.36 24.33
N GLN A 171 -11.66 3.43 23.38
CA GLN A 171 -12.45 3.46 22.16
C GLN A 171 -13.94 3.24 22.44
N LYS A 172 -14.28 2.32 23.36
CA LYS A 172 -15.65 2.14 23.83
C LYS A 172 -16.17 3.40 24.54
N LYS A 173 -15.34 4.04 25.38
CA LYS A 173 -15.67 5.33 26.03
C LYS A 173 -15.83 6.48 25.04
N LEU A 174 -15.01 6.57 23.99
CA LEU A 174 -15.12 7.59 22.93
C LEU A 174 -16.38 7.40 22.09
N ARG A 175 -16.72 6.15 21.75
CA ARG A 175 -17.97 5.79 21.09
C ARG A 175 -19.18 6.15 21.96
N ASP A 176 -19.11 5.88 23.26
CA ASP A 176 -20.18 6.13 24.21
C ASP A 176 -20.16 7.58 24.78
N ASN A 177 -19.20 8.40 24.34
CA ASN A 177 -19.02 9.78 24.79
C ASN A 177 -20.07 10.67 24.13
N ILE A 178 -20.73 11.45 24.96
CA ILE A 178 -21.82 12.33 24.57
C ILE A 178 -21.24 13.70 24.26
N ASP A 179 -21.52 14.27 23.08
CA ASP A 179 -21.13 15.65 22.76
C ASP A 179 -21.98 16.64 23.58
N THR A 180 -21.43 17.08 24.72
CA THR A 180 -22.12 17.88 25.74
C THR A 180 -22.48 19.31 25.31
N LYS A 181 -22.17 19.71 24.07
CA LYS A 181 -22.35 21.10 23.61
C LYS A 181 -23.79 21.46 23.24
N ASN A 182 -24.68 20.50 22.95
CA ASN A 182 -26.06 20.79 22.48
C ASN A 182 -27.09 19.68 22.84
N ILE A 183 -27.36 19.44 24.13
CA ILE A 183 -28.32 18.39 24.53
C ILE A 183 -29.39 18.92 25.47
N THR A 184 -30.66 18.74 25.08
CA THR A 184 -31.84 18.92 25.93
C THR A 184 -31.96 17.74 26.90
N PHE A 185 -32.39 17.95 28.14
CA PHE A 185 -32.57 16.88 29.16
C PHE A 185 -33.41 15.68 28.67
N VAL A 186 -34.37 15.93 27.77
CA VAL A 186 -35.16 14.89 27.10
C VAL A 186 -34.29 13.97 26.23
N ASN A 187 -33.33 14.51 25.48
CA ASN A 187 -32.45 13.72 24.62
C ASN A 187 -31.51 12.81 25.44
N LEU A 188 -31.04 13.29 26.60
CA LEU A 188 -30.21 12.49 27.51
C LEU A 188 -31.00 11.36 28.19
N LEU A 189 -32.29 11.57 28.49
CA LEU A 189 -33.18 10.51 28.96
C LEU A 189 -33.52 9.50 27.87
N MET A 190 -33.79 9.95 26.65
CA MET A 190 -34.04 9.08 25.51
C MET A 190 -32.83 8.20 25.19
N GLU A 191 -31.62 8.74 25.27
CA GLU A 191 -30.39 8.00 25.02
C GLU A 191 -30.11 6.93 26.10
N ASN A 192 -30.40 7.21 27.37
CA ASN A 192 -30.31 6.18 28.43
C ASN A 192 -31.33 5.06 28.23
N ILE A 193 -32.57 5.40 27.86
CA ILE A 193 -33.60 4.41 27.51
C ILE A 193 -33.17 3.58 26.31
N GLU A 194 -32.57 4.21 25.28
CA GLU A 194 -32.03 3.49 24.12
C GLU A 194 -30.89 2.54 24.50
N ARG A 195 -29.95 2.96 25.36
CA ARG A 195 -28.85 2.09 25.83
C ARG A 195 -29.36 0.89 26.63
N ASP A 196 -30.36 1.08 27.47
CA ASP A 196 -30.96 -0.02 28.24
C ASP A 196 -31.72 -0.99 27.32
N ASN A 197 -32.45 -0.47 26.31
CA ASN A 197 -33.11 -1.28 25.30
C ASN A 197 -32.11 -2.09 24.46
N LEU A 198 -30.97 -1.52 24.10
CA LEU A 198 -29.92 -2.22 23.33
C LEU A 198 -29.32 -3.38 24.12
N LYS A 199 -29.03 -3.17 25.41
CA LYS A 199 -28.54 -4.25 26.30
C LYS A 199 -29.57 -5.35 26.47
N MET A 200 -30.86 -4.99 26.58
CA MET A 200 -31.94 -5.96 26.67
C MET A 200 -32.08 -6.77 25.38
N LYS A 201 -31.99 -6.11 24.21
CA LYS A 201 -32.03 -6.76 22.89
C LYS A 201 -30.84 -7.71 22.68
N GLN A 202 -29.64 -7.31 23.07
CA GLN A 202 -28.46 -8.16 23.02
C GLN A 202 -28.62 -9.44 23.85
N LYS A 203 -29.12 -9.32 25.10
CA LYS A 203 -29.36 -10.49 25.96
C LYS A 203 -30.39 -11.45 25.38
N LEU A 204 -31.46 -10.93 24.79
CA LEU A 204 -32.48 -11.76 24.13
C LEU A 204 -31.87 -12.53 22.95
N GLN A 205 -31.01 -11.90 22.16
CA GLN A 205 -30.30 -12.58 21.06
C GLN A 205 -29.33 -13.66 21.56
N GLU A 206 -28.63 -13.41 22.67
CA GLU A 206 -27.73 -14.40 23.30
C GLU A 206 -28.51 -15.62 23.83
N GLU A 207 -29.68 -15.39 24.44
CA GLU A 207 -30.58 -16.46 24.90
C GLU A 207 -31.16 -17.28 23.73
N GLU A 208 -31.53 -16.63 22.61
CA GLU A 208 -31.98 -17.33 21.40
C GLU A 208 -30.88 -18.21 20.77
N GLU A 209 -29.64 -17.72 20.70
CA GLU A 209 -28.51 -18.48 20.15
C GLU A 209 -28.15 -19.68 21.06
N GLN A 210 -28.20 -19.53 22.38
CA GLN A 210 -28.00 -20.62 23.33
C GLN A 210 -29.09 -21.69 23.22
N ASN A 211 -30.35 -21.30 23.08
CA ASN A 211 -31.46 -22.25 22.91
C ASN A 211 -31.30 -23.08 21.61
N VAL A 212 -30.82 -22.49 20.52
CA VAL A 212 -30.57 -23.21 19.26
C VAL A 212 -29.38 -24.18 19.37
N ILE A 213 -28.38 -23.87 20.19
CA ILE A 213 -27.25 -24.77 20.46
C ILE A 213 -27.70 -25.96 21.32
N GLU A 214 -28.51 -25.72 22.36
CA GLU A 214 -29.08 -26.77 23.20
C GLU A 214 -30.00 -27.72 22.41
N GLU A 215 -30.77 -27.22 21.43
CA GLU A 215 -31.59 -28.07 20.56
C GLU A 215 -30.77 -28.98 19.61
N ASN A 216 -29.59 -28.53 19.15
CA ASN A 216 -28.74 -29.33 18.25
C ASN A 216 -27.87 -30.36 18.96
N ASP A 217 -27.50 -30.13 20.23
CA ASP A 217 -26.70 -31.09 21.04
C ASP A 217 -27.51 -32.31 21.53
N THR A 218 -28.84 -32.34 21.31
CA THR A 218 -29.72 -33.42 21.81
C THR A 218 -29.83 -34.61 20.84
N ASP A 219 -29.31 -34.50 19.60
CA ASP A 219 -29.49 -35.51 18.54
C ASP A 219 -28.30 -36.47 18.34
N GLU A 220 -27.20 -36.37 19.12
CA GLU A 220 -25.98 -37.20 18.96
C GLU A 220 -25.67 -38.19 20.11
N GLU A 221 -26.66 -38.93 20.61
CA GLU A 221 -26.40 -40.10 21.48
C GLU A 221 -27.09 -41.39 20.99
N GLN A 222 -26.54 -42.02 19.94
CA GLN A 222 -26.67 -43.47 19.73
C GLN A 222 -25.66 -44.05 18.73
N GLU A 223 -25.09 -45.20 19.12
CA GLU A 223 -24.29 -46.20 18.37
C GLU A 223 -22.74 -46.14 18.45
N ASP A 224 -22.27 -46.89 19.45
CA ASP A 224 -21.38 -48.07 19.37
C ASP A 224 -19.84 -47.97 19.24
N ILE A 225 -19.24 -48.53 20.30
CA ILE A 225 -17.85 -48.90 20.55
C ILE A 225 -17.49 -50.16 19.75
N TYR A 226 -16.39 -50.13 18.97
CA TYR A 226 -15.41 -51.23 18.89
C TYR A 226 -14.00 -50.72 18.52
N ASP A 227 -13.03 -51.35 19.18
CA ASP A 227 -11.63 -51.01 19.41
C ASP A 227 -10.69 -51.19 18.19
N SER A 228 -9.78 -50.24 17.94
CA SER A 228 -8.37 -50.51 17.56
C SER A 228 -7.50 -49.25 17.61
N LYS A 229 -6.33 -49.44 18.23
CA LYS A 229 -5.34 -48.45 18.67
C LYS A 229 -4.53 -47.76 17.55
N ASP A 230 -4.01 -46.60 17.97
CA ASP A 230 -2.80 -45.88 17.53
C ASP A 230 -2.88 -44.97 16.29
N ASN A 231 -3.22 -43.69 16.53
CA ASN A 231 -2.30 -42.55 16.36
C ASN A 231 -3.02 -41.23 16.73
N GLU A 232 -2.56 -40.57 17.80
CA GLU A 232 -3.04 -39.25 18.23
C GLU A 232 -2.45 -38.13 17.36
N GLU A 233 -3.25 -37.53 16.49
CA GLU A 233 -3.12 -36.12 16.12
C GLU A 233 -4.48 -35.44 16.38
N LYS A 234 -4.51 -34.58 17.41
CA LYS A 234 -5.68 -33.80 17.82
C LYS A 234 -5.94 -32.67 16.81
N THR A 235 -6.95 -32.84 15.97
CA THR A 235 -7.65 -31.73 15.32
C THR A 235 -8.56 -31.05 16.34
N THR A 236 -8.12 -29.91 16.89
CA THR A 236 -8.98 -29.04 17.69
C THR A 236 -9.93 -28.28 16.76
N TYR A 237 -11.22 -28.66 16.81
CA TYR A 237 -12.32 -27.89 16.25
C TYR A 237 -12.46 -26.55 16.99
N TRP A 238 -12.76 -25.49 16.24
CA TRP A 238 -12.91 -24.14 16.76
C TRP A 238 -14.14 -24.05 17.69
N GLY A 239 -13.94 -23.63 18.94
CA GLY A 239 -15.04 -23.36 19.88
C GLY A 239 -15.16 -24.21 21.15
N LYS A 240 -14.20 -25.10 21.49
CA LYS A 240 -14.20 -25.80 22.81
C LYS A 240 -13.09 -25.29 23.73
N THR A 241 -13.48 -24.59 24.81
CA THR A 241 -12.60 -24.28 25.95
C THR A 241 -12.71 -25.42 26.97
N SER A 242 -11.58 -26.03 27.34
CA SER A 242 -11.53 -27.09 28.34
C SER A 242 -11.68 -26.53 29.76
N SER A 243 -12.85 -26.74 30.37
CA SER A 243 -13.04 -26.60 31.81
C SER A 243 -12.64 -27.91 32.50
N LEU A 244 -11.53 -27.89 33.23
CA LEU A 244 -11.19 -28.88 34.26
C LEU A 244 -10.92 -28.12 35.54
N GLU A 245 -11.87 -28.24 36.47
CA GLU A 245 -11.76 -27.77 37.85
C GLU A 245 -10.69 -28.58 38.58
N ASN A 246 -9.84 -27.92 39.37
CA ASN A 246 -9.43 -28.41 40.68
C ASN A 246 -8.82 -27.30 41.55
N GLU A 247 -9.49 -27.11 42.68
CA GLU A 247 -9.01 -26.74 44.02
C GLU A 247 -8.56 -25.29 44.34
N ILE A 248 -9.05 -24.89 45.51
CA ILE A 248 -9.14 -23.56 46.13
C ILE A 248 -7.78 -23.12 46.68
N GLU A 249 -7.35 -21.87 46.42
CA GLU A 249 -6.81 -20.95 47.44
C GLU A 249 -6.53 -19.50 46.92
N HIS A 250 -7.13 -18.55 47.64
CA HIS A 250 -6.90 -17.09 47.77
C HIS A 250 -6.11 -16.20 46.77
N LYS A 251 -6.81 -15.11 46.39
CA LYS A 251 -6.38 -13.68 46.24
C LYS A 251 -5.41 -13.30 45.10
N ASN A 252 -5.97 -12.68 44.05
CA ASN A 252 -5.86 -11.23 43.77
C ASN A 252 -6.44 -10.93 42.37
N GLU A 253 -7.25 -9.88 42.28
CA GLU A 253 -7.79 -9.35 41.02
C GLU A 253 -6.65 -8.95 40.07
N ALA A 254 -6.51 -9.67 38.96
CA ALA A 254 -5.63 -9.32 37.86
C ALA A 254 -6.47 -9.09 36.60
N VAL A 255 -6.33 -7.88 36.05
CA VAL A 255 -6.95 -7.33 34.84
C VAL A 255 -6.88 -8.32 33.66
N LYS A 256 -8.04 -8.72 33.12
CA LYS A 256 -8.12 -9.41 31.81
C LYS A 256 -7.61 -8.47 30.71
N LYS A 257 -6.47 -8.77 30.10
CA LYS A 257 -6.00 -8.07 28.88
C LYS A 257 -6.85 -8.50 27.67
N PRO A 258 -7.36 -7.58 26.84
CA PRO A 258 -8.06 -7.92 25.60
C PRO A 258 -7.07 -8.49 24.57
N HIS A 259 -7.53 -9.48 23.81
CA HIS A 259 -6.79 -10.13 22.72
C HIS A 259 -6.49 -9.10 21.61
N CYS A 260 -5.21 -8.88 21.28
CA CYS A 260 -4.81 -7.92 20.25
C CYS A 260 -4.74 -8.59 18.88
N ILE A 261 -5.77 -8.37 18.05
CA ILE A 261 -5.83 -8.76 16.62
C ILE A 261 -5.21 -7.65 15.74
N SER A 262 -4.66 -8.02 14.57
CA SER A 262 -4.02 -7.09 13.63
C SER A 262 -5.01 -6.06 13.04
N LYS A 263 -4.51 -4.92 12.55
CA LYS A 263 -5.35 -3.88 11.92
C LYS A 263 -6.06 -4.38 10.65
N SER A 264 -5.42 -5.26 9.88
CA SER A 264 -5.98 -5.87 8.68
C SER A 264 -7.15 -6.80 9.01
N GLU A 265 -7.00 -7.66 10.02
CA GLU A 265 -8.07 -8.57 10.45
C GLU A 265 -9.26 -7.79 11.03
N LYS A 266 -9.02 -6.72 11.80
CA LYS A 266 -10.09 -5.82 12.27
C LYS A 266 -10.89 -5.20 11.11
N GLN A 267 -10.24 -4.91 9.98
CA GLN A 267 -10.90 -4.35 8.80
C GLN A 267 -11.73 -5.41 8.07
N VAL A 268 -11.25 -6.65 8.00
CA VAL A 268 -12.00 -7.79 7.43
C VAL A 268 -13.26 -8.07 8.26
N LEU A 269 -13.13 -8.18 9.59
CA LEU A 269 -14.28 -8.40 10.48
C LEU A 269 -15.32 -7.26 10.38
N LYS A 270 -14.87 -6.02 10.19
CA LYS A 270 -15.76 -4.87 9.94
C LYS A 270 -16.48 -4.99 8.59
N GLN A 271 -15.80 -5.46 7.54
CA GLN A 271 -16.41 -5.70 6.24
C GLN A 271 -17.42 -6.86 6.27
N GLU A 272 -17.13 -7.92 7.02
CA GLU A 272 -18.05 -9.04 7.23
C GLU A 272 -19.33 -8.58 7.95
N PHE A 273 -19.20 -7.76 9.00
CA PHE A 273 -20.36 -7.16 9.68
C PHE A 273 -21.25 -6.37 8.70
N VAL A 274 -20.65 -5.48 7.90
CA VAL A 274 -21.39 -4.67 6.91
C VAL A 274 -22.06 -5.55 5.85
N THR A 275 -21.35 -6.57 5.36
CA THR A 275 -21.87 -7.49 4.33
C THR A 275 -23.06 -8.28 4.84
N ASN A 276 -23.01 -8.75 6.09
CA ASN A 276 -24.13 -9.45 6.73
C ASN A 276 -25.36 -8.55 6.87
N MET A 277 -25.16 -7.29 7.28
CA MET A 277 -26.25 -6.30 7.36
C MET A 277 -26.88 -5.98 5.99
N TYR A 278 -26.09 -5.95 4.91
CA TYR A 278 -26.62 -5.78 3.56
C TYR A 278 -27.42 -7.00 3.08
N GLN A 279 -26.96 -8.21 3.39
CA GLN A 279 -27.69 -9.44 3.07
C GLN A 279 -29.02 -9.54 3.84
N SER A 280 -29.03 -9.17 5.12
CA SER A 280 -30.26 -9.11 5.94
C SER A 280 -31.32 -8.19 5.31
N PHE A 281 -30.91 -7.03 4.80
CA PHE A 281 -31.80 -6.10 4.11
C PHE A 281 -32.34 -6.66 2.78
N LEU A 282 -31.48 -7.28 1.97
CA LEU A 282 -31.90 -7.89 0.69
C LEU A 282 -32.87 -9.05 0.91
N ASP A 283 -32.65 -9.85 1.95
CA ASP A 283 -33.50 -10.96 2.34
C ASP A 283 -34.84 -10.49 2.98
N GLY A 284 -34.92 -9.24 3.41
CA GLY A 284 -36.13 -8.67 4.02
C GLY A 284 -36.29 -8.98 5.50
N LYS A 285 -35.19 -9.22 6.21
CA LYS A 285 -35.17 -9.65 7.61
C LYS A 285 -35.19 -8.47 8.61
N ASP A 286 -35.03 -7.24 8.12
CA ASP A 286 -34.99 -6.06 9.00
C ASP A 286 -36.39 -5.60 9.42
N LEU A 287 -36.82 -5.97 10.62
CA LEU A 287 -38.17 -5.69 11.15
C LEU A 287 -38.51 -4.19 11.25
N ASP A 288 -37.49 -3.34 11.39
CA ASP A 288 -37.64 -1.89 11.55
C ASP A 288 -37.82 -1.15 10.20
N PHE A 289 -37.77 -1.86 9.07
CA PHE A 289 -37.92 -1.29 7.73
C PHE A 289 -39.22 -1.73 7.06
N ASP A 290 -40.01 -0.76 6.56
CA ASP A 290 -41.26 -1.05 5.85
C ASP A 290 -40.98 -1.44 4.39
N TYR A 291 -40.72 -2.73 4.16
CA TYR A 291 -40.45 -3.28 2.83
C TYR A 291 -41.60 -3.09 1.82
N SER A 292 -42.83 -2.82 2.25
CA SER A 292 -43.94 -2.54 1.32
C SER A 292 -43.69 -1.29 0.47
N THR A 293 -42.87 -0.36 0.97
CA THR A 293 -42.48 0.87 0.27
C THR A 293 -41.45 0.66 -0.84
N VAL A 294 -40.80 -0.51 -0.87
CA VAL A 294 -39.75 -0.88 -1.83
C VAL A 294 -40.20 -2.02 -2.72
N ASP A 295 -40.76 -3.09 -2.15
CA ASP A 295 -41.13 -4.32 -2.86
C ASP A 295 -42.18 -4.08 -3.95
N ASP A 296 -43.13 -3.15 -3.69
CA ASP A 296 -44.21 -2.81 -4.60
C ASP A 296 -43.98 -1.48 -5.35
N ASN A 297 -42.78 -0.88 -5.23
CA ASN A 297 -42.47 0.44 -5.79
C ASN A 297 -41.69 0.34 -7.12
N GLU A 298 -42.38 0.70 -8.19
CA GLU A 298 -41.88 0.66 -9.58
C GLU A 298 -40.72 1.63 -9.84
N ALA A 299 -40.52 2.67 -9.00
CA ALA A 299 -39.41 3.61 -9.17
C ALA A 299 -38.03 2.97 -8.92
N TYR A 300 -37.99 1.81 -8.25
CA TYR A 300 -36.77 1.04 -8.02
C TYR A 300 -36.53 -0.04 -9.09
N ASP A 301 -37.38 -0.13 -10.12
CA ASP A 301 -37.14 -1.02 -11.26
C ASP A 301 -35.99 -0.46 -12.13
N ASN A 302 -34.83 -1.08 -12.02
CA ASN A 302 -33.69 -0.74 -12.86
C ASN A 302 -33.78 -1.50 -14.19
N ILE A 303 -34.02 -0.76 -15.28
CA ILE A 303 -34.20 -1.31 -16.63
C ILE A 303 -32.93 -2.02 -17.10
N ASP A 304 -31.74 -1.52 -16.74
CA ASP A 304 -30.46 -2.09 -17.17
C ASP A 304 -30.23 -3.44 -16.50
N ILE A 305 -30.45 -3.54 -15.18
CA ILE A 305 -30.37 -4.81 -14.44
C ILE A 305 -31.37 -5.82 -15.02
N ARG A 306 -32.59 -5.36 -15.35
CA ARG A 306 -33.61 -6.24 -15.92
C ARG A 306 -33.29 -6.68 -17.34
N THR A 307 -32.68 -5.81 -18.15
CA THR A 307 -32.25 -6.14 -19.51
C THR A 307 -31.13 -7.17 -19.45
N GLN A 308 -30.20 -7.00 -18.51
CA GLN A 308 -29.11 -7.93 -18.26
C GLN A 308 -29.61 -9.30 -17.77
N ASP A 309 -30.55 -9.34 -16.82
CA ASP A 309 -31.21 -10.58 -16.36
C ASP A 309 -32.00 -11.27 -17.49
N GLU A 310 -32.63 -10.49 -18.38
CA GLU A 310 -33.38 -11.00 -19.54
C GLU A 310 -32.47 -11.49 -20.66
N GLU A 311 -31.35 -10.80 -20.90
CA GLU A 311 -30.27 -11.23 -21.80
C GLU A 311 -29.69 -12.55 -21.30
N ASP A 312 -29.27 -12.61 -20.04
CA ASP A 312 -28.74 -13.84 -19.42
C ASP A 312 -29.74 -15.00 -19.54
N LYS A 313 -31.04 -14.74 -19.31
CA LYS A 313 -32.09 -15.75 -19.46
C LYS A 313 -32.37 -16.15 -20.91
N TYR A 314 -32.25 -15.22 -21.87
CA TYR A 314 -32.38 -15.50 -23.30
C TYR A 314 -31.23 -16.41 -23.75
N PHE A 315 -30.00 -16.13 -23.31
CA PHE A 315 -28.82 -16.95 -23.57
C PHE A 315 -28.87 -18.33 -22.91
N ASP A 316 -29.57 -18.48 -21.78
CA ASP A 316 -29.80 -19.79 -21.13
C ASP A 316 -30.87 -20.65 -21.84
N SER A 317 -31.72 -20.07 -22.71
CA SER A 317 -32.89 -20.76 -23.29
C SER A 317 -32.74 -21.20 -24.75
N GLU A 318 -31.79 -20.66 -25.51
CA GLU A 318 -31.49 -21.12 -26.87
C GLU A 318 -30.34 -22.15 -26.85
N SER A 319 -30.70 -23.43 -26.98
CA SER A 319 -29.74 -24.46 -27.39
C SER A 319 -29.63 -24.48 -28.93
N PRO A 320 -28.43 -24.66 -29.53
CA PRO A 320 -28.31 -24.60 -30.99
C PRO A 320 -28.83 -25.89 -31.65
N GLU A 321 -29.87 -25.80 -32.48
CA GLU A 321 -30.31 -26.88 -33.37
C GLU A 321 -29.33 -27.06 -34.54
N THR A 322 -28.69 -28.24 -34.62
CA THR A 322 -27.97 -28.70 -35.82
C THR A 322 -28.86 -29.56 -36.69
N ILE A 323 -29.12 -29.11 -37.93
CA ILE A 323 -29.86 -29.84 -38.96
C ILE A 323 -29.00 -30.99 -39.53
N GLY A 324 -29.54 -32.21 -39.54
CA GLY A 324 -29.01 -33.38 -40.26
C GLY A 324 -30.15 -34.30 -40.76
N PRO A 325 -29.94 -35.09 -41.83
CA PRO A 325 -31.01 -35.77 -42.56
C PRO A 325 -31.46 -37.10 -41.93
N THR A 326 -32.70 -37.47 -42.27
CA THR A 326 -33.52 -38.62 -41.89
C THR A 326 -32.95 -40.02 -42.19
N GLU A 327 -33.13 -41.00 -41.29
CA GLU A 327 -33.98 -42.20 -41.46
C GLU A 327 -33.93 -43.15 -40.24
N ASP A 328 -35.03 -43.90 -40.07
CA ASP A 328 -35.55 -44.59 -38.88
C ASP A 328 -34.73 -45.74 -38.27
N THR A 329 -34.86 -45.93 -36.95
CA THR A 329 -35.54 -47.13 -36.36
C THR A 329 -35.79 -46.99 -34.85
N ASN A 330 -37.02 -47.31 -34.47
CA ASN A 330 -37.58 -47.34 -33.11
C ASN A 330 -36.86 -48.32 -32.17
N GLU A 331 -36.75 -47.98 -30.88
CA GLU A 331 -37.34 -48.75 -29.75
C GLU A 331 -37.08 -48.10 -28.38
N THR A 332 -38.18 -47.59 -27.79
CA THR A 332 -38.58 -47.58 -26.36
C THR A 332 -37.68 -46.97 -25.27
N GLU A 333 -38.24 -45.91 -24.66
CA GLU A 333 -37.91 -45.22 -23.40
C GLU A 333 -37.81 -46.14 -22.17
N THR A 334 -37.04 -45.73 -21.15
CA THR A 334 -37.55 -45.44 -19.78
C THR A 334 -36.47 -44.90 -18.82
N GLU A 335 -36.75 -43.72 -18.23
CA GLU A 335 -36.64 -43.39 -16.80
C GLU A 335 -35.31 -42.98 -16.10
N ASP A 336 -34.36 -42.28 -16.75
CA ASP A 336 -33.19 -41.70 -16.01
C ASP A 336 -33.10 -40.14 -16.00
N GLU A 337 -33.99 -39.42 -16.69
CA GLU A 337 -33.91 -37.95 -16.81
C GLU A 337 -34.63 -37.18 -15.67
N LEU A 338 -35.59 -37.81 -14.99
CA LEU A 338 -36.33 -37.19 -13.89
C LEU A 338 -35.48 -37.06 -12.60
N ASP A 339 -34.55 -37.98 -12.35
CA ASP A 339 -33.65 -37.93 -11.20
C ASP A 339 -32.51 -36.92 -11.36
N ILE A 340 -32.10 -36.63 -12.60
CA ILE A 340 -31.11 -35.59 -12.93
C ILE A 340 -31.76 -34.19 -12.78
N TYR A 341 -33.00 -34.03 -13.24
CA TYR A 341 -33.73 -32.76 -13.14
C TYR A 341 -34.12 -32.42 -11.69
N MET A 342 -34.52 -33.42 -10.88
CA MET A 342 -34.83 -33.20 -9.46
C MET A 342 -33.59 -32.85 -8.61
N LYS A 343 -32.38 -33.23 -9.04
CA LYS A 343 -31.11 -32.86 -8.39
C LYS A 343 -30.69 -31.41 -8.65
N SER A 344 -31.13 -30.82 -9.77
CA SER A 344 -30.82 -29.43 -10.15
C SER A 344 -31.70 -28.34 -9.48
N LEU A 345 -32.71 -28.71 -8.70
CA LEU A 345 -33.73 -27.79 -8.17
C LEU A 345 -33.64 -27.47 -6.66
N LYS A 346 -32.55 -27.83 -5.96
CA LYS A 346 -32.33 -27.36 -4.58
C LYS A 346 -31.58 -26.00 -4.56
N PRO A 347 -31.99 -25.06 -3.69
CA PRO A 347 -31.38 -23.73 -3.61
C PRO A 347 -29.93 -23.82 -3.14
N MET A 348 -29.04 -23.09 -3.83
CA MET A 348 -27.61 -23.03 -3.56
C MET A 348 -27.30 -22.51 -2.16
N THR A 349 -26.70 -23.39 -1.35
CA THR A 349 -25.78 -23.07 -0.25
C THR A 349 -24.44 -22.53 -0.81
N PRO A 350 -23.57 -21.90 0.02
CA PRO A 350 -22.46 -21.09 -0.46
C PRO A 350 -21.35 -21.90 -1.14
N ALA A 351 -20.72 -21.28 -2.14
CA ALA A 351 -19.63 -21.68 -3.03
C ALA A 351 -18.53 -22.64 -2.49
N ILE A 352 -18.85 -23.91 -2.22
CA ILE A 352 -17.87 -24.98 -1.90
C ILE A 352 -17.89 -26.15 -2.90
N THR A 353 -18.87 -26.25 -3.81
CA THR A 353 -19.17 -27.51 -4.54
C THR A 353 -18.39 -27.79 -5.83
N GLY A 354 -17.70 -26.81 -6.44
CA GLY A 354 -17.05 -27.01 -7.75
C GLY A 354 -15.70 -27.75 -7.71
N VAL A 355 -15.01 -27.74 -6.57
CA VAL A 355 -13.70 -28.39 -6.40
C VAL A 355 -13.86 -29.87 -6.08
N GLU A 356 -14.78 -30.21 -5.17
CA GLU A 356 -15.09 -31.60 -4.80
C GLU A 356 -15.58 -32.43 -6.00
N GLU A 357 -16.36 -31.81 -6.91
CA GLU A 357 -16.81 -32.48 -8.14
C GLU A 357 -15.64 -32.76 -9.11
N GLN A 358 -14.68 -31.83 -9.23
CA GLN A 358 -13.47 -32.03 -10.04
C GLN A 358 -12.54 -33.09 -9.43
N GLU A 359 -12.42 -33.14 -8.10
CA GLU A 359 -11.64 -34.15 -7.40
C GLU A 359 -12.26 -35.53 -7.60
N LYS A 360 -13.58 -35.66 -7.49
CA LYS A 360 -14.27 -36.93 -7.72
C LYS A 360 -14.09 -37.44 -9.15
N LEU A 361 -14.25 -36.58 -10.16
CA LEU A 361 -14.03 -36.94 -11.57
C LEU A 361 -12.57 -37.38 -11.82
N LEU A 362 -11.61 -36.76 -11.12
CA LEU A 362 -10.21 -37.12 -11.20
C LEU A 362 -9.93 -38.47 -10.53
N GLU A 363 -10.48 -38.70 -9.33
CA GLU A 363 -10.34 -39.97 -8.60
C GLU A 363 -10.90 -41.15 -9.39
N ASP A 364 -12.08 -40.97 -10.01
CA ASP A 364 -12.71 -41.99 -10.85
C ASP A 364 -11.81 -42.34 -12.06
N ALA A 365 -11.30 -41.33 -12.75
CA ALA A 365 -10.39 -41.52 -13.89
C ALA A 365 -9.07 -42.21 -13.46
N ILE A 366 -8.46 -41.76 -12.36
CA ILE A 366 -7.24 -42.38 -11.81
C ILE A 366 -7.52 -43.83 -11.36
N GLY A 367 -8.70 -44.11 -10.82
CA GLY A 367 -9.15 -45.45 -10.45
C GLY A 367 -9.13 -46.39 -11.65
N VAL A 368 -9.71 -45.96 -12.78
CA VAL A 368 -9.68 -46.73 -14.04
C VAL A 368 -8.24 -46.91 -14.53
N VAL A 369 -7.42 -45.86 -14.50
CA VAL A 369 -6.00 -45.92 -14.89
C VAL A 369 -5.25 -46.97 -14.08
N LYS A 370 -5.40 -46.99 -12.75
CA LYS A 370 -4.73 -47.98 -11.88
C LYS A 370 -5.14 -49.41 -12.21
N VAL A 371 -6.43 -49.66 -12.45
CA VAL A 371 -6.94 -50.99 -12.80
C VAL A 371 -6.37 -51.45 -14.15
N GLN A 372 -6.42 -50.59 -15.17
CA GLN A 372 -5.92 -50.93 -16.50
C GLN A 372 -4.38 -51.05 -16.52
N ALA A 373 -3.66 -50.21 -15.79
CA ALA A 373 -2.21 -50.28 -15.64
C ALA A 373 -1.77 -51.60 -14.97
N PHE A 374 -2.48 -52.04 -13.93
CA PHE A 374 -2.21 -53.33 -13.30
C PHE A 374 -2.40 -54.50 -14.28
N GLN A 375 -3.50 -54.50 -15.04
CA GLN A 375 -3.76 -55.51 -16.06
C GLN A 375 -2.73 -55.48 -17.19
N MET A 376 -2.31 -54.28 -17.62
CA MET A 376 -1.23 -54.10 -18.58
C MET A 376 0.06 -54.76 -18.08
N LYS A 377 0.54 -54.42 -16.88
CA LYS A 377 1.76 -54.99 -16.27
C LYS A 377 1.68 -56.52 -16.16
N HIS A 378 0.55 -57.04 -15.71
CA HIS A 378 0.33 -58.50 -15.62
C HIS A 378 0.37 -59.19 -16.99
N CYS A 379 -0.15 -58.56 -18.04
CA CYS A 379 -0.04 -59.08 -19.40
C CYS A 379 1.41 -59.02 -19.92
N LEU A 380 2.17 -57.97 -19.57
CA LEU A 380 3.60 -57.86 -19.91
C LEU A 380 4.42 -58.98 -19.25
N ASP A 381 4.17 -59.28 -17.96
CA ASP A 381 4.81 -60.39 -17.24
C ASP A 381 4.53 -61.74 -17.91
N LYS A 382 3.31 -61.91 -18.43
CA LYS A 382 2.89 -63.10 -19.19
C LYS A 382 3.34 -63.10 -20.66
N SER A 383 4.13 -62.11 -21.09
CA SER A 383 4.60 -61.94 -22.47
C SER A 383 3.46 -61.81 -23.50
N LYS A 384 2.29 -61.31 -23.08
CA LYS A 384 1.13 -61.06 -23.95
C LYS A 384 1.08 -59.59 -24.36
N LEU A 385 1.96 -59.20 -25.28
CA LEU A 385 2.13 -57.79 -25.66
C LEU A 385 0.87 -57.16 -26.27
N MET A 386 0.15 -57.87 -27.15
CA MET A 386 -1.06 -57.30 -27.80
C MET A 386 -2.19 -57.04 -26.80
N ASP A 387 -2.36 -57.95 -25.83
CA ASP A 387 -3.33 -57.76 -24.74
C ASP A 387 -2.90 -56.60 -23.84
N ALA A 388 -1.60 -56.48 -23.54
CA ALA A 388 -1.06 -55.34 -22.79
C ALA A 388 -1.29 -54.00 -23.52
N LEU A 389 -1.07 -53.94 -24.84
CA LEU A 389 -1.35 -52.75 -25.66
C LEU A 389 -2.83 -52.39 -25.69
N LYS A 390 -3.73 -53.39 -25.64
CA LYS A 390 -5.17 -53.16 -25.53
C LYS A 390 -5.53 -52.52 -24.19
N HIS A 391 -4.98 -53.02 -23.08
CA HIS A 391 -5.16 -52.41 -21.76
C HIS A 391 -4.53 -51.01 -21.68
N ALA A 392 -3.36 -50.80 -22.27
CA ALA A 392 -2.73 -49.49 -22.39
C ALA A 392 -3.58 -48.51 -23.22
N ALA A 393 -4.20 -48.97 -24.31
CA ALA A 393 -5.08 -48.16 -25.13
C ALA A 393 -6.37 -47.75 -24.39
N THR A 394 -6.93 -48.65 -23.57
CA THR A 394 -8.08 -48.34 -22.70
C THR A 394 -7.69 -47.34 -21.62
N MET A 395 -6.54 -47.53 -20.96
CA MET A 395 -5.98 -46.58 -19.97
C MET A 395 -5.80 -45.18 -20.56
N LEU A 396 -5.21 -45.10 -21.76
CA LEU A 396 -5.05 -43.86 -22.51
C LEU A 396 -6.37 -43.25 -22.98
N GLY A 397 -7.46 -44.03 -22.97
CA GLY A 397 -8.81 -43.57 -23.26
C GLY A 397 -9.26 -42.46 -22.32
N GLU A 398 -8.82 -42.47 -21.06
CA GLU A 398 -9.17 -41.47 -20.04
C GLU A 398 -8.65 -40.07 -20.39
N LEU A 399 -7.52 -39.96 -21.10
CA LEU A 399 -6.99 -38.68 -21.59
C LEU A 399 -7.86 -38.00 -22.66
N ARG A 400 -8.93 -38.68 -23.12
CA ARG A 400 -9.91 -38.11 -24.04
C ARG A 400 -10.99 -37.30 -23.34
N THR A 401 -10.99 -37.20 -22.01
CA THR A 401 -11.95 -36.34 -21.30
C THR A 401 -11.76 -34.85 -21.64
N SER A 402 -12.85 -34.09 -21.57
CA SER A 402 -12.87 -32.61 -21.59
C SER A 402 -13.45 -32.02 -20.31
N LEU A 403 -13.85 -32.86 -19.36
CA LEU A 403 -14.54 -32.43 -18.14
C LEU A 403 -13.57 -31.97 -17.04
N LEU A 404 -12.31 -32.39 -17.13
CA LEU A 404 -11.26 -32.05 -16.17
C LEU A 404 -10.69 -30.66 -16.43
N SER A 405 -10.45 -29.93 -15.34
CA SER A 405 -9.62 -28.72 -15.34
C SER A 405 -8.19 -29.02 -15.83
N PRO A 406 -7.43 -28.03 -16.32
CA PRO A 406 -6.04 -28.24 -16.73
C PRO A 406 -5.14 -28.84 -15.65
N LYS A 407 -5.35 -28.45 -14.39
CA LYS A 407 -4.59 -28.98 -13.24
C LYS A 407 -4.92 -30.45 -12.99
N SER A 408 -6.20 -30.80 -12.90
CA SER A 408 -6.63 -32.20 -12.74
C SER A 408 -6.21 -33.06 -13.94
N TYR A 409 -6.28 -32.50 -15.15
CA TYR A 409 -5.80 -33.17 -16.36
C TYR A 409 -4.28 -33.40 -16.32
N TYR A 410 -3.50 -32.47 -15.78
CA TYR A 410 -2.06 -32.64 -15.59
C TYR A 410 -1.75 -33.78 -14.61
N GLU A 411 -2.49 -33.90 -13.51
CA GLU A 411 -2.32 -35.00 -12.55
C GLU A 411 -2.64 -36.36 -13.18
N LEU A 412 -3.76 -36.45 -13.92
CA LEU A 412 -4.10 -37.65 -14.70
C LEU A 412 -3.03 -37.97 -15.75
N TYR A 413 -2.53 -36.95 -16.46
CA TYR A 413 -1.44 -37.07 -17.42
C TYR A 413 -0.18 -37.66 -16.76
N MET A 414 0.24 -37.13 -15.62
CA MET A 414 1.42 -37.62 -14.91
C MET A 414 1.25 -39.10 -14.52
N ALA A 415 0.11 -39.46 -13.92
CA ALA A 415 -0.20 -40.84 -13.55
C ALA A 415 -0.11 -41.80 -14.75
N ILE A 416 -0.67 -41.42 -15.90
CA ILE A 416 -0.64 -42.25 -17.11
C ILE A 416 0.76 -42.33 -17.72
N THR A 417 1.51 -41.23 -17.76
CA THR A 417 2.87 -41.22 -18.33
C THR A 417 3.87 -42.04 -17.52
N ASP A 418 3.73 -42.07 -16.19
CA ASP A 418 4.52 -42.95 -15.32
C ASP A 418 4.26 -44.43 -15.65
N GLU A 419 2.99 -44.77 -15.89
CA GLU A 419 2.59 -46.11 -16.29
C GLU A 419 3.08 -46.50 -17.70
N LEU A 420 3.04 -45.56 -18.65
CA LEU A 420 3.62 -45.77 -19.98
C LEU A 420 5.13 -45.96 -19.94
N ARG A 421 5.84 -45.39 -18.96
CA ARG A 421 7.29 -45.60 -18.81
C ARG A 421 7.63 -47.06 -18.51
N HIS A 422 6.76 -47.78 -17.78
CA HIS A 422 6.92 -49.22 -17.59
C HIS A 422 6.78 -50.00 -18.91
N LEU A 423 5.83 -49.61 -19.77
CA LEU A 423 5.67 -50.20 -21.09
C LEU A 423 6.87 -49.88 -22.00
N GLU A 424 7.39 -48.65 -21.97
CA GLU A 424 8.59 -48.24 -22.69
C GLU A 424 9.79 -49.12 -22.31
N LEU A 425 10.08 -49.24 -21.01
CA LEU A 425 11.22 -50.00 -20.50
C LEU A 425 11.12 -51.48 -20.88
N TYR A 426 9.93 -52.07 -20.75
CA TYR A 426 9.69 -53.44 -21.19
C TYR A 426 9.99 -53.64 -22.69
N LEU A 427 9.48 -52.73 -23.54
CA LEU A 427 9.71 -52.80 -24.97
C LEU A 427 11.19 -52.61 -25.34
N LEU A 428 11.90 -51.70 -24.65
CA LEU A 428 13.35 -51.54 -24.84
C LEU A 428 14.11 -52.82 -24.50
N ASP A 429 13.80 -53.45 -23.38
CA ASP A 429 14.45 -54.68 -22.94
C ASP A 429 14.21 -55.84 -23.92
N GLU A 430 12.98 -56.03 -24.40
CA GLU A 430 12.68 -57.10 -25.36
C GLU A 430 13.35 -56.86 -26.72
N PHE A 431 13.41 -55.62 -27.19
CA PHE A 431 14.08 -55.26 -28.45
C PHE A 431 15.60 -55.41 -28.35
N GLN A 432 16.21 -55.06 -27.21
CA GLN A 432 17.64 -55.27 -26.95
C GLN A 432 18.00 -56.76 -26.84
N LYS A 433 17.10 -57.59 -26.29
CA LYS A 433 17.24 -59.06 -26.26
C LYS A 433 17.05 -59.72 -27.63
N GLY A 434 16.83 -58.94 -28.69
CA GLY A 434 16.69 -59.42 -30.08
C GLY A 434 15.30 -59.95 -30.44
N ARG A 435 14.31 -59.84 -29.53
CA ARG A 435 12.92 -60.26 -29.78
C ARG A 435 12.11 -59.10 -30.36
N LYS A 436 12.52 -58.65 -31.55
CA LYS A 436 11.83 -57.55 -32.25
C LYS A 436 10.48 -58.04 -32.76
N VAL A 437 9.41 -57.40 -32.30
CA VAL A 437 8.07 -57.63 -32.85
C VAL A 437 7.97 -56.89 -34.19
N THR A 438 7.72 -57.64 -35.26
CA THR A 438 7.60 -57.11 -36.63
C THR A 438 6.45 -56.12 -36.72
N ASP A 439 6.67 -55.02 -37.45
CA ASP A 439 5.67 -54.01 -37.78
C ASP A 439 4.97 -53.38 -36.56
N LEU A 440 5.62 -53.38 -35.39
CA LEU A 440 5.03 -52.83 -34.16
C LEU A 440 4.65 -51.34 -34.29
N TYR A 441 5.42 -50.57 -35.07
CA TYR A 441 5.12 -49.16 -35.35
C TYR A 441 3.82 -48.98 -36.16
N GLU A 442 3.48 -49.94 -37.03
CA GLU A 442 2.21 -49.96 -37.76
C GLU A 442 1.08 -50.54 -36.89
N LEU A 443 1.36 -51.59 -36.12
CA LEU A 443 0.37 -52.28 -35.30
C LEU A 443 -0.32 -51.36 -34.28
N VAL A 444 0.44 -50.46 -33.64
CA VAL A 444 -0.15 -49.48 -32.70
C VAL A 444 -1.04 -48.44 -33.40
N GLN A 445 -0.91 -48.26 -34.72
CA GLN A 445 -1.74 -47.34 -35.50
C GLN A 445 -3.15 -47.87 -35.77
N TYR A 446 -3.38 -49.18 -35.64
CA TYR A 446 -4.72 -49.78 -35.76
C TYR A 446 -5.66 -49.44 -34.60
N VAL A 447 -5.16 -48.81 -33.53
CA VAL A 447 -6.00 -48.30 -32.45
C VAL A 447 -6.90 -47.17 -32.99
N GLY A 448 -8.22 -47.38 -32.96
CA GLY A 448 -9.20 -46.49 -33.61
C GLY A 448 -9.24 -45.06 -33.06
N ASN A 449 -8.97 -44.88 -31.76
CA ASN A 449 -8.97 -43.56 -31.12
C ASN A 449 -7.60 -42.87 -31.26
N ILE A 450 -7.60 -41.63 -31.75
CA ILE A 450 -6.37 -40.88 -32.08
C ILE A 450 -5.46 -40.59 -30.87
N VAL A 451 -6.01 -40.28 -29.70
CA VAL A 451 -5.20 -39.94 -28.51
C VAL A 451 -4.42 -41.18 -28.04
N PRO A 452 -5.05 -42.32 -27.71
CA PRO A 452 -4.33 -43.55 -27.40
C PRO A 452 -3.33 -43.98 -28.47
N ARG A 453 -3.74 -43.87 -29.75
CA ARG A 453 -2.89 -44.20 -30.88
C ARG A 453 -1.58 -43.41 -30.88
N LEU A 454 -1.64 -42.09 -30.73
CA LEU A 454 -0.44 -41.26 -30.81
C LEU A 454 0.47 -41.40 -29.59
N TYR A 455 -0.07 -41.57 -28.38
CA TYR A 455 0.77 -41.87 -27.21
C TYR A 455 1.53 -43.19 -27.38
N LEU A 456 0.85 -44.27 -27.80
CA LEU A 456 1.51 -45.55 -28.09
C LEU A 456 2.49 -45.44 -29.26
N LEU A 457 2.15 -44.67 -30.31
CA LEU A 457 3.03 -44.43 -31.45
C LEU A 457 4.31 -43.71 -31.03
N ILE A 458 4.24 -42.72 -30.13
CA ILE A 458 5.41 -42.04 -29.58
C ILE A 458 6.25 -43.01 -28.75
N THR A 459 5.63 -43.79 -27.84
CA THR A 459 6.35 -44.76 -27.01
C THR A 459 7.05 -45.83 -27.85
N VAL A 460 6.40 -46.36 -28.89
CA VAL A 460 7.01 -47.33 -29.81
C VAL A 460 8.05 -46.65 -30.71
N GLY A 461 7.75 -45.49 -31.27
CA GLY A 461 8.69 -44.71 -32.09
C GLY A 461 10.00 -44.44 -31.34
N LEU A 462 9.91 -44.14 -30.05
CA LEU A 462 11.07 -43.97 -29.17
C LEU A 462 11.95 -45.22 -29.08
N VAL A 463 11.32 -46.39 -28.92
CA VAL A 463 12.01 -47.70 -28.89
C VAL A 463 12.70 -47.96 -30.23
N TYR A 464 12.04 -47.66 -31.34
CA TYR A 464 12.62 -47.81 -32.68
C TYR A 464 13.81 -46.90 -32.89
N ILE A 465 13.71 -45.62 -32.48
CA ILE A 465 14.82 -44.66 -32.59
C ILE A 465 16.04 -45.13 -31.77
N LYS A 466 15.83 -45.68 -30.56
CA LYS A 466 16.94 -46.16 -29.71
C LYS A 466 17.59 -47.46 -30.22
N THR A 467 16.87 -48.29 -30.97
CA THR A 467 17.29 -49.67 -31.30
C THR A 467 17.63 -49.88 -32.77
N THR A 468 17.29 -48.94 -33.64
CA THR A 468 17.50 -49.03 -35.09
C THR A 468 18.18 -47.78 -35.61
N PRO A 469 19.50 -47.84 -35.92
CA PRO A 469 20.22 -46.71 -36.51
C PRO A 469 19.73 -46.42 -37.94
N GLY A 470 19.79 -45.16 -38.35
CA GLY A 470 19.42 -44.64 -39.68
C GLY A 470 17.96 -44.21 -39.85
N LEU A 471 17.05 -44.59 -38.94
CA LEU A 471 15.62 -44.22 -38.99
C LEU A 471 15.28 -42.99 -38.13
N LYS A 472 16.25 -42.48 -37.39
CA LYS A 472 16.05 -41.46 -36.35
C LYS A 472 15.46 -40.16 -36.87
N ARG A 473 16.04 -39.61 -37.95
CA ARG A 473 15.58 -38.36 -38.57
C ARG A 473 14.14 -38.48 -39.08
N ASP A 474 13.87 -39.56 -39.80
CA ASP A 474 12.59 -39.74 -40.49
C ASP A 474 11.47 -40.03 -39.48
N LEU A 475 11.74 -40.82 -38.43
CA LEU A 475 10.78 -41.08 -37.33
C LEU A 475 10.50 -39.83 -36.49
N LEU A 476 11.52 -39.02 -36.17
CA LEU A 476 11.29 -37.76 -35.45
C LEU A 476 10.39 -36.82 -36.26
N ARG A 477 10.63 -36.71 -37.57
CA ARG A 477 9.81 -35.91 -38.47
C ARG A 477 8.38 -36.45 -38.59
N ASP A 478 8.22 -37.76 -38.75
CA ASP A 478 6.91 -38.40 -38.83
C ASP A 478 6.12 -38.19 -37.53
N LEU A 479 6.71 -38.42 -36.35
CA LEU A 479 6.04 -38.25 -35.07
C LEU A 479 5.52 -36.81 -34.86
N VAL A 480 6.33 -35.78 -35.17
CA VAL A 480 5.89 -34.38 -35.02
C VAL A 480 4.83 -33.99 -36.04
N GLU A 481 4.89 -34.54 -37.27
CA GLU A 481 3.88 -34.36 -38.31
C GLU A 481 2.56 -35.05 -37.95
N MET A 482 2.60 -36.29 -37.47
CA MET A 482 1.43 -37.07 -37.05
C MET A 482 0.72 -36.45 -35.82
N CYS A 483 1.47 -35.81 -34.92
CA CYS A 483 0.89 -35.02 -33.83
C CYS A 483 0.04 -33.82 -34.30
N ARG A 484 0.09 -33.41 -35.58
CA ARG A 484 -0.86 -32.42 -36.14
C ARG A 484 -2.30 -32.94 -36.16
N GLY A 485 -2.52 -34.25 -36.07
CA GLY A 485 -3.87 -34.82 -36.03
C GLY A 485 -4.70 -34.41 -34.81
N VAL A 486 -4.07 -33.96 -33.70
CA VAL A 486 -4.79 -33.52 -32.49
C VAL A 486 -4.78 -32.00 -32.41
N GLN A 487 -5.92 -31.41 -32.77
CA GLN A 487 -6.12 -29.95 -32.77
C GLN A 487 -6.80 -29.41 -31.49
N HIS A 488 -7.26 -30.30 -30.61
CA HIS A 488 -7.81 -29.90 -29.31
C HIS A 488 -6.71 -29.29 -28.44
N PRO A 489 -6.85 -28.06 -27.92
CA PRO A 489 -5.76 -27.37 -27.25
C PRO A 489 -5.14 -28.10 -26.06
N LEU A 490 -5.94 -28.47 -25.05
CA LEU A 490 -5.43 -29.12 -23.83
C LEU A 490 -4.74 -30.46 -24.13
N ARG A 491 -5.45 -31.38 -24.76
CA ARG A 491 -4.96 -32.72 -25.14
C ARG A 491 -3.75 -32.65 -26.07
N GLY A 492 -3.75 -31.72 -27.03
CA GLY A 492 -2.66 -31.50 -27.98
C GLY A 492 -1.40 -30.96 -27.30
N LEU A 493 -1.52 -30.03 -26.34
CA LEU A 493 -0.40 -29.51 -25.56
C LEU A 493 0.26 -30.62 -24.74
N PHE A 494 -0.52 -31.43 -24.02
CA PHE A 494 0.04 -32.53 -23.23
C PHE A 494 0.65 -33.64 -24.08
N LEU A 495 0.04 -33.99 -25.22
CA LEU A 495 0.61 -34.97 -26.16
C LEU A 495 1.95 -34.48 -26.73
N ARG A 496 2.04 -33.20 -27.10
CA ARG A 496 3.28 -32.61 -27.63
C ARG A 496 4.34 -32.41 -26.56
N ASN A 497 3.93 -32.15 -25.31
CA ASN A 497 4.84 -32.14 -24.17
C ASN A 497 5.39 -33.53 -23.90
N TYR A 498 4.57 -34.58 -23.97
CA TYR A 498 5.01 -35.97 -23.88
C TYR A 498 6.02 -36.32 -24.97
N LEU A 499 5.73 -35.95 -26.23
CA LEU A 499 6.68 -36.12 -27.34
C LEU A 499 8.04 -35.45 -27.03
N LEU A 500 8.02 -34.22 -26.54
CA LEU A 500 9.23 -33.47 -26.21
C LEU A 500 10.01 -34.11 -25.05
N GLN A 501 9.31 -34.62 -24.02
CA GLN A 501 9.91 -35.29 -22.87
C GLN A 501 10.54 -36.63 -23.27
N CYS A 502 9.84 -37.44 -24.07
CA CYS A 502 10.35 -38.71 -24.60
C CYS A 502 11.59 -38.50 -25.47
N THR A 503 11.59 -37.49 -26.34
CA THR A 503 12.70 -37.22 -27.26
C THR A 503 13.89 -36.54 -26.62
N ARG A 504 13.81 -36.14 -25.33
CA ARG A 504 14.85 -35.37 -24.64
C ARG A 504 16.26 -35.90 -24.86
N ASN A 505 16.56 -37.15 -24.51
CA ASN A 505 17.94 -37.66 -24.56
C ASN A 505 18.35 -38.20 -25.94
N ILE A 506 17.54 -37.95 -26.97
CA ILE A 506 17.65 -38.64 -28.25
C ILE A 506 17.79 -37.65 -29.39
N LEU A 507 17.42 -36.39 -29.24
CA LEU A 507 17.61 -35.38 -30.28
C LEU A 507 19.07 -35.39 -30.81
N PRO A 508 19.27 -35.44 -32.14
CA PRO A 508 20.61 -35.30 -32.72
C PRO A 508 21.32 -34.01 -32.27
N ASP A 509 22.54 -34.12 -31.75
CA ASP A 509 23.32 -32.97 -31.26
C ASP A 509 24.74 -32.91 -31.88
N VAL A 510 24.94 -33.56 -33.02
CA VAL A 510 26.21 -33.56 -33.76
C VAL A 510 26.26 -32.38 -34.74
N ALA A 511 27.41 -31.70 -34.79
CA ALA A 511 27.60 -30.51 -35.62
C ALA A 511 27.78 -30.78 -37.12
N GLU A 512 28.19 -32.00 -37.50
CA GLU A 512 28.48 -32.43 -38.88
C GLU A 512 27.20 -32.83 -39.63
N GLU A 513 27.13 -32.51 -40.92
CA GLU A 513 25.92 -32.70 -41.76
C GLU A 513 25.81 -34.12 -42.37
N ASP A 514 26.85 -34.95 -42.25
CA ASP A 514 26.95 -36.29 -42.88
C ASP A 514 26.80 -37.44 -41.86
N ASP A 515 25.82 -37.35 -40.97
CA ASP A 515 25.45 -38.47 -40.08
C ASP A 515 24.13 -39.11 -40.56
N GLU A 516 24.10 -40.44 -40.72
CA GLU A 516 22.90 -41.18 -41.17
C GLU A 516 21.71 -41.00 -40.19
N ASP A 517 22.02 -40.64 -38.94
CA ASP A 517 21.07 -40.44 -37.84
C ASP A 517 20.56 -38.99 -37.66
N GLY A 518 20.97 -38.06 -38.52
CA GLY A 518 20.53 -36.66 -38.53
C GLY A 518 21.43 -35.69 -37.75
N SER A 519 21.24 -34.39 -37.97
CA SER A 519 22.10 -33.32 -37.43
C SER A 519 21.37 -32.43 -36.42
N VAL A 520 22.11 -31.55 -35.74
CA VAL A 520 21.52 -30.50 -34.85
C VAL A 520 20.47 -29.66 -35.57
N ARG A 521 20.60 -29.50 -36.89
CA ARG A 521 19.61 -28.76 -37.68
C ARG A 521 18.25 -29.44 -37.65
N ASP A 522 18.22 -30.77 -37.78
CA ASP A 522 16.98 -31.54 -37.73
C ASP A 522 16.33 -31.44 -36.35
N SER A 523 17.14 -31.42 -35.28
CA SER A 523 16.67 -31.15 -33.91
C SER A 523 16.07 -29.76 -33.74
N ILE A 524 16.73 -28.72 -34.28
CA ILE A 524 16.21 -27.35 -34.24
C ILE A 524 14.88 -27.28 -34.99
N ASP A 525 14.83 -27.80 -36.21
CA ASP A 525 13.62 -27.75 -37.05
C ASP A 525 12.47 -28.55 -36.40
N PHE A 526 12.76 -29.72 -35.80
CA PHE A 526 11.80 -30.52 -35.02
C PHE A 526 11.24 -29.76 -33.83
N VAL A 527 12.09 -29.18 -32.97
CA VAL A 527 11.64 -28.48 -31.77
C VAL A 527 10.93 -27.17 -32.13
N LEU A 528 11.38 -26.42 -33.14
CA LEU A 528 10.70 -25.22 -33.61
C LEU A 528 9.34 -25.52 -34.22
N MET A 529 9.20 -26.62 -34.97
CA MET A 529 7.92 -27.07 -35.49
C MET A 529 6.97 -27.47 -34.36
N ASN A 530 7.46 -28.17 -33.34
CA ASN A 530 6.65 -28.51 -32.17
C ASN A 530 6.25 -27.26 -31.38
N PHE A 531 7.18 -26.32 -31.18
CA PHE A 531 6.94 -25.04 -30.53
C PHE A 531 5.87 -24.21 -31.25
N ALA A 532 5.96 -24.09 -32.58
CA ALA A 532 4.97 -23.34 -33.37
C ALA A 532 3.56 -23.92 -33.21
N GLU A 533 3.42 -25.24 -33.25
CA GLU A 533 2.11 -25.90 -33.06
C GLU A 533 1.61 -25.80 -31.61
N MET A 534 2.49 -25.94 -30.61
CA MET A 534 2.12 -25.74 -29.20
C MET A 534 1.69 -24.30 -28.92
N ASN A 535 2.38 -23.30 -29.48
CA ASN A 535 2.00 -21.90 -29.36
C ASN A 535 0.63 -21.65 -30.01
N LYS A 536 0.37 -22.21 -31.21
CA LYS A 536 -0.95 -22.12 -31.85
C LYS A 536 -2.06 -22.77 -31.02
N LEU A 537 -1.82 -23.95 -30.44
CA LEU A 537 -2.78 -24.62 -29.57
C LEU A 537 -3.06 -23.79 -28.32
N TRP A 538 -2.02 -23.24 -27.71
CA TRP A 538 -2.14 -22.41 -26.53
C TRP A 538 -2.89 -21.10 -26.79
N VAL A 539 -2.66 -20.42 -27.91
CA VAL A 539 -3.45 -19.25 -28.33
C VAL A 539 -4.88 -19.63 -28.71
N ARG A 540 -5.08 -20.82 -29.29
CA ARG A 540 -6.43 -21.35 -29.57
C ARG A 540 -7.23 -21.56 -28.29
N MET A 541 -6.60 -21.85 -27.15
CA MET A 541 -7.28 -21.91 -25.85
C MET A 541 -7.99 -20.61 -25.51
N GLN A 542 -7.50 -19.45 -25.96
CA GLN A 542 -8.17 -18.18 -25.67
C GLN A 542 -9.61 -18.13 -26.23
N HIS A 543 -9.81 -18.77 -27.38
CA HIS A 543 -11.01 -18.70 -28.19
C HIS A 543 -11.92 -19.94 -28.05
N GLN A 544 -11.57 -20.89 -27.16
CA GLN A 544 -12.39 -22.08 -26.91
C GLN A 544 -13.42 -21.81 -25.82
N GLY A 545 -14.63 -22.34 -25.95
CA GLY A 545 -15.69 -22.19 -24.93
C GLY A 545 -16.36 -20.81 -24.92
N HIS A 546 -17.15 -20.55 -23.88
CA HIS A 546 -18.01 -19.35 -23.79
C HIS A 546 -17.23 -18.07 -23.46
N THR A 547 -17.68 -16.90 -23.90
CA THR A 547 -17.00 -15.62 -23.65
C THR A 547 -16.90 -15.27 -22.17
N ARG A 548 -17.91 -15.63 -21.36
CA ARG A 548 -17.95 -15.43 -19.90
C ARG A 548 -16.77 -16.06 -19.16
N ASP A 549 -16.27 -17.20 -19.64
CA ASP A 549 -15.15 -17.91 -18.99
C ASP A 549 -13.77 -17.40 -19.45
N ARG A 550 -13.70 -16.23 -20.10
CA ARG A 550 -12.44 -15.68 -20.62
C ARG A 550 -11.38 -15.52 -19.53
N GLU A 551 -11.71 -14.90 -18.40
CA GLU A 551 -10.74 -14.71 -17.29
C GLU A 551 -10.28 -16.04 -16.69
N ARG A 552 -11.19 -17.02 -16.59
CA ARG A 552 -10.85 -18.38 -16.16
C ARG A 552 -9.86 -19.02 -17.14
N ARG A 553 -10.08 -18.88 -18.45
CA ARG A 553 -9.16 -19.38 -19.47
C ARG A 553 -7.81 -18.68 -19.46
N GLU A 554 -7.78 -17.38 -19.22
CA GLU A 554 -6.52 -16.62 -19.11
C GLU A 554 -5.68 -17.17 -17.94
N ARG A 555 -6.29 -17.43 -16.77
CA ARG A 555 -5.64 -18.11 -15.64
C ARG A 555 -5.16 -19.53 -15.98
N GLU A 556 -6.04 -20.35 -16.56
CA GLU A 556 -5.71 -21.72 -17.00
C GLU A 556 -4.57 -21.72 -18.04
N ARG A 557 -4.53 -20.74 -18.94
CA ARG A 557 -3.46 -20.56 -19.93
C ARG A 557 -2.15 -20.15 -19.27
N GLU A 558 -2.18 -19.30 -18.25
CA GLU A 558 -1.00 -18.93 -17.48
C GLU A 558 -0.39 -20.13 -16.76
N GLU A 559 -1.18 -21.05 -16.23
CA GLU A 559 -0.68 -22.29 -15.62
C GLU A 559 0.03 -23.19 -16.65
N LEU A 560 -0.55 -23.31 -17.85
CA LEU A 560 -0.03 -24.17 -18.92
C LEU A 560 1.14 -23.56 -19.72
N ARG A 561 1.48 -22.29 -19.51
CA ARG A 561 2.53 -21.59 -20.29
C ARG A 561 3.87 -22.31 -20.24
N ILE A 562 4.19 -22.96 -19.11
CA ILE A 562 5.43 -23.72 -18.89
C ILE A 562 5.59 -24.86 -19.92
N LEU A 563 4.49 -25.48 -20.35
CA LEU A 563 4.53 -26.56 -21.36
C LEU A 563 5.09 -26.05 -22.69
N VAL A 564 4.68 -24.84 -23.10
CA VAL A 564 5.19 -24.20 -24.31
C VAL A 564 6.65 -23.78 -24.12
N GLY A 565 6.98 -23.16 -22.97
CA GLY A 565 8.34 -22.71 -22.66
C GLY A 565 9.38 -23.84 -22.56
N THR A 566 8.95 -25.06 -22.23
CA THR A 566 9.83 -26.26 -22.20
C THR A 566 10.49 -26.54 -23.55
N ASN A 567 9.86 -26.16 -24.68
CA ASN A 567 10.48 -26.24 -26.01
C ASN A 567 11.72 -25.33 -26.11
N LEU A 568 11.65 -24.11 -25.57
CA LEU A 568 12.77 -23.17 -25.59
C LEU A 568 13.91 -23.66 -24.70
N VAL A 569 13.56 -24.24 -23.54
CA VAL A 569 14.53 -24.90 -22.65
C VAL A 569 15.22 -26.06 -23.36
N ARG A 570 14.49 -26.83 -24.16
CA ARG A 570 15.08 -27.92 -24.94
C ARG A 570 16.06 -27.39 -25.99
N LEU A 571 15.76 -26.27 -26.63
CA LEU A 571 16.67 -25.62 -27.60
C LEU A 571 17.95 -25.09 -26.94
N SER A 572 17.89 -24.58 -25.71
CA SER A 572 19.10 -24.09 -25.02
C SER A 572 19.99 -25.21 -24.47
N GLN A 573 19.43 -26.41 -24.28
CA GLN A 573 20.17 -27.61 -23.84
C GLN A 573 20.96 -28.30 -24.97
N LEU A 574 20.81 -27.88 -26.22
CA LEU A 574 21.58 -28.43 -27.35
C LEU A 574 22.99 -27.81 -27.37
N GLU A 575 24.02 -28.60 -27.10
CA GLU A 575 25.39 -28.13 -26.92
C GLU A 575 26.00 -27.59 -28.23
N SER A 576 25.60 -28.18 -29.36
CA SER A 576 26.13 -27.81 -30.68
C SER A 576 25.40 -26.60 -31.32
N VAL A 577 24.53 -25.91 -30.57
CA VAL A 577 23.92 -24.65 -30.98
C VAL A 577 24.90 -23.51 -30.76
N THR A 578 25.67 -23.20 -31.81
CA THR A 578 26.58 -22.06 -31.81
C THR A 578 25.82 -20.73 -31.96
N LEU A 579 26.47 -19.62 -31.58
CA LEU A 579 25.94 -18.26 -31.72
C LEU A 579 25.42 -17.97 -33.14
N GLU A 580 26.11 -18.46 -34.18
CA GLU A 580 25.68 -18.28 -35.57
C GLU A 580 24.38 -19.02 -35.88
N LYS A 581 24.24 -20.27 -35.43
CA LYS A 581 23.02 -21.06 -35.62
C LYS A 581 21.86 -20.44 -34.84
N TYR A 582 22.12 -19.92 -33.64
CA TYR A 582 21.13 -19.19 -32.86
C TYR A 582 20.62 -17.94 -33.60
N LYS A 583 21.54 -17.07 -34.05
CA LYS A 583 21.23 -15.81 -34.74
C LYS A 583 20.52 -16.01 -36.08
N LYS A 584 20.91 -17.04 -36.86
CA LYS A 584 20.38 -17.26 -38.21
C LYS A 584 19.10 -18.10 -38.26
N ARG A 585 18.88 -19.01 -37.31
CA ARG A 585 17.77 -19.98 -37.35
C ARG A 585 16.90 -19.96 -36.11
N VAL A 586 17.47 -20.18 -34.93
CA VAL A 586 16.69 -20.37 -33.69
C VAL A 586 15.93 -19.11 -33.31
N LEU A 587 16.62 -17.98 -33.13
CA LEU A 587 16.00 -16.74 -32.70
C LEU A 587 14.98 -16.21 -33.72
N PRO A 588 15.29 -16.11 -35.03
CA PRO A 588 14.29 -15.71 -36.02
C PRO A 588 13.06 -16.62 -36.04
N GLY A 589 13.24 -17.95 -35.93
CA GLY A 589 12.14 -18.90 -35.90
C GLY A 589 11.23 -18.73 -34.67
N ILE A 590 11.80 -18.39 -33.51
CA ILE A 590 11.01 -18.09 -32.31
C ILE A 590 10.31 -16.73 -32.46
N LEU A 591 11.03 -15.68 -32.84
CA LEU A 591 10.49 -14.31 -32.96
C LEU A 591 9.37 -14.23 -34.00
N GLU A 592 9.46 -14.97 -35.10
CA GLU A 592 8.40 -15.06 -36.11
C GLU A 592 7.09 -15.58 -35.48
N GLN A 593 7.16 -16.62 -34.64
CA GLN A 593 5.99 -17.16 -33.96
C GLN A 593 5.44 -16.18 -32.89
N VAL A 594 6.32 -15.47 -32.19
CA VAL A 594 5.91 -14.48 -31.17
C VAL A 594 5.21 -13.29 -31.81
N VAL A 595 5.76 -12.71 -32.89
CA VAL A 595 5.13 -11.55 -33.56
C VAL A 595 3.85 -11.96 -34.28
N SER A 596 3.82 -13.15 -34.89
CA SER A 596 2.64 -13.62 -35.64
C SER A 596 1.47 -14.08 -34.78
N CYS A 597 1.68 -14.46 -33.52
CA CYS A 597 0.61 -15.03 -32.69
C CYS A 597 -0.46 -14.01 -32.25
N ARG A 598 -0.13 -12.71 -32.21
CA ARG A 598 -1.05 -11.60 -31.88
C ARG A 598 -1.90 -11.85 -30.61
N ASP A 599 -1.27 -12.40 -29.58
CA ASP A 599 -1.89 -12.65 -28.28
C ASP A 599 -0.97 -12.12 -27.17
N ALA A 600 -1.51 -11.28 -26.30
CA ALA A 600 -0.70 -10.53 -25.32
C ALA A 600 -0.03 -11.43 -24.29
N ILE A 601 -0.77 -12.39 -23.70
CA ILE A 601 -0.25 -13.33 -22.69
C ILE A 601 0.88 -14.18 -23.29
N ALA A 602 0.69 -14.66 -24.52
CA ALA A 602 1.71 -15.45 -25.19
C ALA A 602 2.96 -14.67 -25.53
N GLN A 603 2.80 -13.45 -26.06
CA GLN A 603 3.92 -12.58 -26.39
C GLN A 603 4.74 -12.20 -25.16
N GLU A 604 4.07 -11.83 -24.06
CA GLU A 604 4.73 -11.48 -22.80
C GLU A 604 5.58 -12.63 -22.26
N TYR A 605 4.95 -13.79 -22.05
CA TYR A 605 5.63 -14.95 -21.50
C TYR A 605 6.77 -15.45 -22.38
N LEU A 606 6.57 -15.54 -23.71
CA LEU A 606 7.58 -16.08 -24.61
C LEU A 606 8.81 -15.17 -24.71
N MET A 607 8.62 -13.85 -24.72
CA MET A 607 9.73 -12.90 -24.73
C MET A 607 10.54 -12.97 -23.44
N GLU A 608 9.89 -13.05 -22.27
CA GLU A 608 10.58 -13.26 -20.99
C GLU A 608 11.29 -14.62 -20.94
N CYS A 609 10.66 -15.68 -21.47
CA CYS A 609 11.24 -17.01 -21.52
C CYS A 609 12.52 -17.04 -22.39
N ILE A 610 12.55 -16.31 -23.52
CA ILE A 610 13.77 -16.15 -24.32
C ILE A 610 14.89 -15.52 -23.48
N ILE A 611 14.58 -14.46 -22.72
CA ILE A 611 15.54 -13.79 -21.84
C ILE A 611 16.02 -14.75 -20.75
N GLN A 612 15.15 -15.56 -20.14
CA GLN A 612 15.53 -16.43 -19.03
C GLN A 612 16.33 -17.66 -19.46
N VAL A 613 16.00 -18.24 -20.62
CA VAL A 613 16.46 -19.58 -21.02
C VAL A 613 17.78 -19.57 -21.78
N PHE A 614 18.01 -18.58 -22.64
CA PHE A 614 19.23 -18.50 -23.45
C PHE A 614 20.35 -17.74 -22.73
N PRO A 615 21.64 -18.06 -22.97
CA PRO A 615 22.78 -17.43 -22.29
C PRO A 615 22.98 -15.95 -22.68
N ASP A 616 23.68 -15.20 -21.82
CA ASP A 616 23.87 -13.74 -21.95
C ASP A 616 24.66 -13.35 -23.21
N GLU A 617 25.62 -14.19 -23.63
CA GLU A 617 26.44 -13.98 -24.84
C GLU A 617 25.59 -13.93 -26.11
N PHE A 618 24.49 -14.69 -26.15
CA PHE A 618 23.56 -14.68 -27.28
C PHE A 618 22.80 -13.36 -27.32
N HIS A 619 22.28 -12.93 -26.16
CA HIS A 619 21.53 -11.67 -26.05
C HIS A 619 22.35 -10.48 -26.50
N LEU A 620 23.61 -10.34 -26.06
CA LEU A 620 24.51 -9.24 -26.43
C LEU A 620 24.64 -9.05 -27.95
N GLN A 621 24.66 -10.14 -28.71
CA GLN A 621 24.85 -10.13 -30.17
C GLN A 621 23.53 -10.00 -30.96
N THR A 622 22.39 -10.21 -30.30
CA THR A 622 21.05 -10.17 -30.89
C THR A 622 20.14 -9.08 -30.32
N LEU A 623 20.65 -8.16 -29.48
CA LEU A 623 19.88 -7.07 -28.86
C LEU A 623 19.02 -6.29 -29.85
N ASN A 624 19.61 -5.84 -30.97
CA ASN A 624 18.89 -5.07 -31.97
C ASN A 624 17.72 -5.85 -32.60
N ALA A 625 17.90 -7.15 -32.87
CA ALA A 625 16.85 -7.98 -33.42
C ALA A 625 15.73 -8.20 -32.40
N PHE A 626 16.09 -8.48 -31.15
CA PHE A 626 15.15 -8.70 -30.05
C PHE A 626 14.33 -7.44 -29.72
N LEU A 627 15.00 -6.29 -29.54
CA LEU A 627 14.35 -5.00 -29.22
C LEU A 627 13.48 -4.49 -30.36
N LYS A 628 13.89 -4.71 -31.62
CA LYS A 628 13.04 -4.40 -32.77
C LYS A 628 11.76 -5.23 -32.75
N SER A 629 11.84 -6.52 -32.42
CA SER A 629 10.66 -7.35 -32.24
C SER A 629 9.79 -6.92 -31.05
N CYS A 630 10.38 -6.37 -29.96
CA CYS A 630 9.60 -5.76 -28.88
C CYS A 630 8.71 -4.59 -29.35
N ALA A 631 9.16 -3.82 -30.34
CA ALA A 631 8.36 -2.73 -30.92
C ALA A 631 7.18 -3.23 -31.78
N GLU A 632 7.24 -4.47 -32.27
CA GLU A 632 6.21 -5.11 -33.10
C GLU A 632 5.14 -5.86 -32.27
N LEU A 633 5.27 -5.90 -30.94
CA LEU A 633 4.35 -6.59 -30.04
C LEU A 633 3.03 -5.84 -29.87
N GLN A 634 1.95 -6.58 -29.61
CA GLN A 634 0.61 -6.04 -29.40
C GLN A 634 0.56 -5.08 -28.20
N ASN A 635 -0.23 -4.02 -28.29
CA ASN A 635 -0.32 -2.96 -27.26
C ASN A 635 -0.62 -3.49 -25.84
N GLY A 636 -1.41 -4.56 -25.71
CA GLY A 636 -1.75 -5.16 -24.43
C GLY A 636 -0.60 -5.90 -23.72
N VAL A 637 0.57 -6.05 -24.36
CA VAL A 637 1.76 -6.67 -23.77
C VAL A 637 2.49 -5.68 -22.86
N ASN A 638 2.87 -6.13 -21.66
CA ASN A 638 3.70 -5.35 -20.75
C ASN A 638 5.18 -5.34 -21.17
N VAL A 639 5.50 -4.51 -22.17
CA VAL A 639 6.87 -4.41 -22.73
C VAL A 639 7.88 -3.87 -21.72
N LYS A 640 7.42 -3.10 -20.71
CA LYS A 640 8.28 -2.61 -19.64
C LYS A 640 8.97 -3.78 -18.92
N ASN A 641 8.21 -4.77 -18.47
CA ASN A 641 8.76 -5.90 -17.70
C ASN A 641 9.80 -6.69 -18.51
N ILE A 642 9.53 -6.92 -19.79
CA ILE A 642 10.46 -7.60 -20.72
C ILE A 642 11.79 -6.85 -20.80
N ILE A 643 11.76 -5.54 -21.03
CA ILE A 643 12.98 -4.72 -21.18
C ILE A 643 13.74 -4.62 -19.85
N ILE A 644 13.03 -4.42 -18.73
CA ILE A 644 13.66 -4.36 -17.40
C ILE A 644 14.35 -5.70 -17.08
N SER A 645 13.68 -6.83 -17.32
CA SER A 645 14.25 -8.17 -17.12
C SER A 645 15.54 -8.38 -17.93
N LEU A 646 15.55 -7.96 -19.20
CA LEU A 646 16.75 -8.01 -20.03
C LEU A 646 17.87 -7.10 -19.50
N ILE A 647 17.56 -5.86 -19.13
CA ILE A 647 18.52 -4.89 -18.60
C ILE A 647 19.13 -5.40 -17.29
N ASP A 648 18.30 -5.86 -16.35
CA ASP A 648 18.77 -6.35 -15.05
C ASP A 648 19.66 -7.58 -15.19
N ARG A 649 19.32 -8.47 -16.13
CA ARG A 649 20.13 -9.64 -16.42
C ARG A 649 21.51 -9.26 -16.99
N LEU A 650 21.56 -8.35 -17.95
CA LEU A 650 22.82 -7.87 -18.53
C LEU A 650 23.64 -7.04 -17.54
N ALA A 651 22.97 -6.26 -16.68
CA ALA A 651 23.62 -5.50 -15.63
C ALA A 651 24.24 -6.43 -14.57
N ALA A 652 23.55 -7.51 -14.20
CA ALA A 652 24.09 -8.55 -13.33
C ALA A 652 25.26 -9.30 -14.00
N PHE A 653 25.17 -9.59 -15.30
CA PHE A 653 26.27 -10.17 -16.07
C PHE A 653 27.52 -9.29 -16.06
N SER A 654 27.35 -7.96 -16.21
CA SER A 654 28.45 -6.99 -16.13
C SER A 654 29.17 -6.96 -14.78
N GLN A 655 28.49 -7.33 -13.70
CA GLN A 655 29.04 -7.34 -12.34
C GLN A 655 29.68 -8.68 -11.97
N ARG A 656 29.47 -9.75 -12.75
CA ARG A 656 30.12 -11.04 -12.54
C ARG A 656 31.58 -10.94 -12.97
N SER A 657 32.50 -10.98 -12.00
CA SER A 657 33.95 -11.06 -12.23
C SER A 657 34.40 -12.38 -12.86
N ASP A 658 33.53 -13.40 -12.82
CA ASP A 658 33.83 -14.77 -13.22
C ASP A 658 33.14 -15.11 -14.55
N GLY A 659 33.56 -14.44 -15.62
CA GLY A 659 33.33 -14.95 -16.98
C GLY A 659 34.01 -16.32 -17.12
N VAL A 660 33.32 -17.28 -17.74
CA VAL A 660 33.65 -18.72 -17.81
C VAL A 660 35.14 -19.00 -18.09
N GLY A 661 35.87 -19.40 -17.04
CA GLY A 661 37.25 -19.92 -17.13
C GLY A 661 37.96 -19.87 -15.78
N GLY A 662 38.33 -21.03 -15.24
CA GLY A 662 39.14 -21.11 -14.02
C GLY A 662 40.47 -20.32 -14.13
N PRO A 663 41.11 -20.00 -13.00
CA PRO A 663 42.26 -19.11 -12.96
C PRO A 663 43.43 -19.65 -13.79
N GLY A 664 43.82 -18.93 -14.86
CA GLY A 664 45.10 -19.18 -15.56
C GLY A 664 45.17 -19.02 -17.08
N SER A 665 44.12 -18.59 -17.81
CA SER A 665 44.21 -18.46 -19.28
C SER A 665 44.47 -17.01 -19.74
N PRO A 666 45.49 -16.71 -20.59
CA PRO A 666 45.90 -15.34 -20.94
C PRO A 666 45.02 -14.59 -21.97
N ASN A 667 43.95 -15.21 -22.50
CA ASN A 667 43.18 -14.68 -23.64
C ASN A 667 41.66 -14.60 -23.36
N GLN A 668 41.22 -13.85 -22.34
CA GLN A 668 39.81 -13.50 -22.18
C GLN A 668 39.62 -12.01 -21.86
N VAL A 669 38.73 -11.37 -22.62
CA VAL A 669 38.30 -9.99 -22.39
C VAL A 669 37.32 -9.99 -21.20
N PRO A 670 37.55 -9.17 -20.16
CA PRO A 670 36.67 -9.10 -19.00
C PRO A 670 35.34 -8.42 -19.38
N GLY A 671 34.21 -9.05 -19.06
CA GLY A 671 32.89 -8.44 -19.15
C GLY A 671 32.35 -8.18 -20.57
N ILE A 672 31.36 -7.27 -20.65
CA ILE A 672 30.71 -6.84 -21.90
C ILE A 672 31.79 -6.39 -22.91
N PRO A 673 31.82 -6.93 -24.14
CA PRO A 673 32.77 -6.50 -25.16
C PRO A 673 32.69 -4.98 -25.37
N GLN A 674 33.83 -4.28 -25.36
CA GLN A 674 33.89 -2.82 -25.56
C GLN A 674 33.26 -2.37 -26.90
N ASP A 675 33.17 -3.28 -27.86
CA ASP A 675 32.58 -3.07 -29.18
C ASP A 675 31.04 -2.91 -29.11
N VAL A 676 30.39 -3.39 -28.03
CA VAL A 676 28.94 -3.28 -27.84
C VAL A 676 28.61 -2.14 -26.88
N LYS A 677 28.22 -1.00 -27.44
CA LYS A 677 27.73 0.15 -26.67
C LYS A 677 26.30 -0.08 -26.19
N LEU A 678 26.14 -0.86 -25.13
CA LEU A 678 24.82 -1.24 -24.60
C LEU A 678 23.93 -0.05 -24.32
N PHE A 679 24.47 0.97 -23.64
CA PHE A 679 23.69 2.14 -23.26
C PHE A 679 23.11 2.88 -24.47
N ASP A 680 23.92 3.09 -25.53
CA ASP A 680 23.46 3.76 -26.74
C ASP A 680 22.39 2.94 -27.46
N VAL A 681 22.58 1.62 -27.57
CA VAL A 681 21.60 0.71 -28.18
C VAL A 681 20.28 0.72 -27.42
N PHE A 682 20.30 0.56 -26.09
CA PHE A 682 19.08 0.57 -25.28
C PHE A 682 18.41 1.94 -25.30
N SER A 683 19.18 3.03 -25.21
CA SER A 683 18.64 4.39 -25.25
C SER A 683 17.90 4.68 -26.57
N ASP A 684 18.50 4.33 -27.70
CA ASP A 684 17.90 4.55 -29.03
C ASP A 684 16.68 3.64 -29.24
N GLN A 685 16.77 2.35 -28.89
CA GLN A 685 15.67 1.40 -29.08
C GLN A 685 14.48 1.67 -28.14
N ILE A 686 14.73 2.02 -26.87
CA ILE A 686 13.66 2.40 -25.94
C ILE A 686 12.94 3.67 -26.45
N ALA A 687 13.69 4.65 -26.98
CA ALA A 687 13.09 5.83 -27.58
C ALA A 687 12.19 5.47 -28.79
N ILE A 688 12.60 4.52 -29.64
CA ILE A 688 11.79 4.02 -30.75
C ILE A 688 10.53 3.31 -30.25
N ILE A 689 10.65 2.47 -29.21
CA ILE A 689 9.52 1.74 -28.62
C ILE A 689 8.48 2.72 -28.04
N ILE A 690 8.93 3.74 -27.31
CA ILE A 690 8.06 4.80 -26.77
C ILE A 690 7.37 5.57 -27.90
N GLN A 691 8.07 5.86 -29.01
CA GLN A 691 7.46 6.56 -30.15
C GLN A 691 6.44 5.70 -30.92
N THR A 692 6.68 4.39 -30.99
CA THR A 692 5.82 3.46 -31.74
C THR A 692 4.52 3.15 -30.98
N ARG A 693 4.57 3.15 -29.65
CA ARG A 693 3.40 2.88 -28.79
C ARG A 693 2.67 4.16 -28.42
N GLN A 694 1.44 4.29 -28.90
CA GLN A 694 0.62 5.50 -28.71
C GLN A 694 -0.02 5.61 -27.32
N ASP A 695 -0.12 4.52 -26.56
CA ASP A 695 -0.89 4.44 -25.31
C ASP A 695 -0.05 3.79 -24.18
N MET A 696 1.20 4.26 -24.01
CA MET A 696 2.06 3.82 -22.90
C MET A 696 1.89 4.77 -21.70
N PRO A 697 1.56 4.26 -20.51
CA PRO A 697 1.45 5.09 -19.32
C PRO A 697 2.78 5.81 -18.99
N PRO A 698 2.74 7.07 -18.53
CA PRO A 698 3.95 7.83 -18.21
C PRO A 698 4.80 7.16 -17.11
N GLU A 699 4.19 6.45 -16.16
CA GLU A 699 4.88 5.69 -15.12
C GLU A 699 5.74 4.56 -15.70
N ASP A 700 5.29 3.93 -16.79
CA ASP A 700 6.04 2.87 -17.46
C ASP A 700 7.23 3.44 -18.23
N ILE A 701 7.06 4.62 -18.84
CA ILE A 701 8.14 5.34 -19.51
C ILE A 701 9.23 5.72 -18.48
N VAL A 702 8.85 6.28 -17.33
CA VAL A 702 9.80 6.62 -16.26
C VAL A 702 10.46 5.36 -15.71
N SER A 703 9.73 4.26 -15.52
CA SER A 703 10.30 2.98 -15.08
C SER A 703 11.39 2.46 -16.02
N LEU A 704 11.22 2.65 -17.34
CA LEU A 704 12.26 2.32 -18.32
C LEU A 704 13.49 3.25 -18.17
N GLN A 705 13.29 4.54 -17.87
CA GLN A 705 14.40 5.45 -17.57
C GLN A 705 15.14 5.06 -16.27
N VAL A 706 14.42 4.59 -15.25
CA VAL A 706 15.03 4.04 -14.02
C VAL A 706 15.95 2.87 -14.37
N ALA A 707 15.49 1.93 -15.20
CA ALA A 707 16.30 0.80 -15.64
C ALA A 707 17.53 1.25 -16.45
N LEU A 708 17.38 2.26 -17.31
CA LEU A 708 18.50 2.84 -18.06
C LEU A 708 19.55 3.51 -17.17
N ILE A 709 19.13 4.24 -16.13
CA ILE A 709 20.05 4.81 -15.14
C ILE A 709 20.76 3.70 -14.36
N ASN A 710 20.03 2.66 -13.94
CA ASN A 710 20.62 1.51 -13.26
C ASN A 710 21.65 0.80 -14.15
N LEU A 711 21.34 0.61 -15.44
CA LEU A 711 22.27 0.06 -16.43
C LEU A 711 23.52 0.94 -16.56
N ALA A 712 23.34 2.26 -16.71
CA ALA A 712 24.45 3.20 -16.83
C ALA A 712 25.38 3.14 -15.61
N HIS A 713 24.82 3.10 -14.40
CA HIS A 713 25.61 3.00 -13.17
C HIS A 713 26.31 1.65 -13.03
N LYS A 714 25.62 0.53 -13.27
CA LYS A 714 26.19 -0.81 -13.06
C LYS A 714 27.22 -1.18 -14.12
N CYS A 715 27.00 -0.80 -15.37
CA CYS A 715 27.90 -1.13 -16.48
C CYS A 715 28.99 -0.07 -16.72
N TYR A 716 28.71 1.21 -16.43
CA TYR A 716 29.63 2.31 -16.70
C TYR A 716 29.73 3.32 -15.52
N PRO A 717 30.21 2.90 -14.33
CA PRO A 717 30.29 3.78 -13.15
C PRO A 717 31.06 5.10 -13.41
N ASP A 718 32.14 5.02 -14.21
CA ASP A 718 33.03 6.15 -14.50
C ASP A 718 32.42 7.21 -15.42
N ARG A 719 31.34 6.88 -16.14
CA ARG A 719 30.74 7.75 -17.18
C ARG A 719 29.47 8.43 -16.69
N VAL A 720 29.65 9.49 -15.90
CA VAL A 720 28.57 10.35 -15.39
C VAL A 720 27.69 10.93 -16.52
N ASN A 721 28.28 11.19 -17.70
CA ASN A 721 27.56 11.73 -18.87
C ASN A 721 26.39 10.85 -19.34
N TYR A 722 26.45 9.54 -19.15
CA TYR A 722 25.34 8.65 -19.54
C TYR A 722 24.14 8.83 -18.62
N VAL A 723 24.39 8.97 -17.32
CA VAL A 723 23.33 9.25 -16.34
C VAL A 723 22.68 10.59 -16.65
N ASP A 724 23.48 11.63 -16.92
CA ASP A 724 22.96 12.95 -17.31
C ASP A 724 22.16 12.91 -18.62
N LYS A 725 22.59 12.11 -19.62
CA LYS A 725 21.82 11.90 -20.86
C LYS A 725 20.46 11.25 -20.60
N VAL A 726 20.35 10.31 -19.65
CA VAL A 726 19.04 9.76 -19.27
C VAL A 726 18.18 10.83 -18.61
N LEU A 727 18.74 11.61 -17.67
CA LEU A 727 18.00 12.71 -17.01
C LEU A 727 17.49 13.73 -18.03
N LEU A 728 18.33 14.15 -18.98
CA LEU A 728 17.95 15.01 -20.10
C LEU A 728 16.80 14.40 -20.92
N THR A 729 16.88 13.10 -21.22
CA THR A 729 15.83 12.41 -21.98
C THR A 729 14.51 12.42 -21.20
N THR A 730 14.55 12.19 -19.88
CA THR A 730 13.37 12.26 -19.00
C THR A 730 12.76 13.67 -19.00
N VAL A 731 13.57 14.73 -18.90
CA VAL A 731 13.09 16.11 -19.01
C VAL A 731 12.40 16.35 -20.35
N GLN A 732 12.99 15.90 -21.46
CA GLN A 732 12.41 16.04 -22.79
C GLN A 732 11.09 15.27 -22.94
N ILE A 733 10.95 14.12 -22.27
CA ILE A 733 9.70 13.34 -22.26
C ILE A 733 8.59 14.12 -21.55
N PHE A 734 8.86 14.66 -20.35
CA PHE A 734 7.87 15.45 -19.63
C PHE A 734 7.47 16.73 -20.36
N GLN A 735 8.44 17.40 -21.00
CA GLN A 735 8.16 18.56 -21.87
C GLN A 735 7.25 18.20 -23.05
N LYS A 736 7.47 17.05 -23.70
CA LYS A 736 6.61 16.60 -24.80
C LYS A 736 5.20 16.22 -24.35
N GLN A 737 5.07 15.72 -23.12
CA GLN A 737 3.79 15.31 -22.54
C GLN A 737 3.04 16.47 -21.85
N ASN A 738 3.61 17.69 -21.82
CA ASN A 738 3.07 18.87 -21.12
C ASN A 738 2.71 18.57 -19.64
N VAL A 739 3.61 17.87 -18.93
CA VAL A 739 3.44 17.63 -17.49
C VAL A 739 3.95 18.85 -16.74
N ASP A 740 3.05 19.56 -16.05
CA ASP A 740 3.40 20.78 -15.30
C ASP A 740 3.90 20.46 -13.88
N LYS A 741 3.08 19.77 -13.07
CA LYS A 741 3.43 19.32 -11.71
C LYS A 741 2.89 17.92 -11.45
N LEU A 742 3.70 17.10 -10.78
CA LEU A 742 3.36 15.76 -10.35
C LEU A 742 2.84 15.79 -8.91
N GLU A 743 1.62 15.30 -8.71
CA GLU A 743 1.05 15.11 -7.37
C GLU A 743 1.84 14.07 -6.57
N TYR A 744 1.95 14.32 -5.27
CA TYR A 744 2.57 13.43 -4.31
C TYR A 744 1.92 12.04 -4.36
N ASN A 745 2.76 11.01 -4.28
CA ASN A 745 2.38 9.60 -4.29
C ASN A 745 1.68 9.09 -5.58
N SER A 746 1.56 9.91 -6.61
CA SER A 746 1.19 9.43 -7.95
C SER A 746 2.18 8.35 -8.43
N ALA A 747 1.73 7.42 -9.28
CA ALA A 747 2.59 6.35 -9.79
C ALA A 747 3.84 6.90 -10.48
N VAL A 748 3.69 7.98 -11.26
CA VAL A 748 4.78 8.70 -11.94
C VAL A 748 5.73 9.34 -10.92
N SER A 749 5.20 10.01 -9.89
CA SER A 749 6.01 10.65 -8.83
C SER A 749 6.84 9.61 -8.07
N ARG A 750 6.27 8.46 -7.69
CA ARG A 750 7.01 7.38 -7.03
C ARG A 750 8.16 6.85 -7.87
N GLU A 751 7.93 6.64 -9.16
CA GLU A 751 8.98 6.20 -10.09
C GLU A 751 10.04 7.27 -10.34
N LEU A 752 9.65 8.55 -10.41
CA LEU A 752 10.60 9.65 -10.53
C LEU A 752 11.44 9.83 -9.26
N VAL A 753 10.86 9.66 -8.06
CA VAL A 753 11.62 9.64 -6.81
C VAL A 753 12.64 8.50 -6.83
N ARG A 754 12.23 7.31 -7.27
CA ARG A 754 13.14 6.16 -7.42
C ARG A 754 14.27 6.48 -8.40
N LEU A 755 13.96 7.11 -9.53
CA LEU A 755 14.93 7.56 -10.53
C LEU A 755 15.97 8.52 -9.92
N MET A 756 15.53 9.51 -9.15
CA MET A 756 16.39 10.54 -8.55
C MET A 756 17.21 10.01 -7.38
N LYS A 757 16.74 9.00 -6.65
CA LYS A 757 17.47 8.37 -5.54
C LYS A 757 18.67 7.54 -6.01
N ILE A 758 18.59 6.87 -7.17
CA ILE A 758 19.66 5.98 -7.64
C ILE A 758 21.03 6.70 -7.77
N PRO A 759 21.14 7.89 -8.39
CA PRO A 759 22.39 8.64 -8.41
C PRO A 759 22.90 9.03 -7.02
N ILE A 760 22.00 9.39 -6.09
CA ILE A 760 22.33 9.80 -4.72
C ILE A 760 22.94 8.61 -3.94
N ASP A 761 22.34 7.42 -4.08
CA ASP A 761 22.77 6.21 -3.36
C ASP A 761 24.08 5.64 -3.90
N ASN A 762 24.25 5.62 -5.23
CA ASN A 762 25.37 4.95 -5.87
C ASN A 762 26.67 5.77 -5.84
N TYR A 763 26.60 7.08 -6.04
CA TYR A 763 27.82 7.89 -6.12
C TYR A 763 28.46 8.16 -4.75
N LYS A 764 27.70 8.06 -3.64
CA LYS A 764 28.08 8.34 -2.24
C LYS A 764 28.56 9.77 -1.97
N ASN A 765 29.14 10.45 -2.96
CA ASN A 765 29.56 11.84 -2.92
C ASN A 765 28.54 12.71 -3.65
N ILE A 766 27.81 13.55 -2.92
CA ILE A 766 26.83 14.46 -3.52
C ILE A 766 27.47 15.41 -4.55
N LEU A 767 28.77 15.71 -4.43
CA LEU A 767 29.46 16.62 -5.35
C LEU A 767 29.52 16.08 -6.78
N THR A 768 29.41 14.77 -7.00
CA THR A 768 29.28 14.22 -8.36
C THR A 768 27.85 14.32 -8.88
N VAL A 769 26.85 14.23 -8.01
CA VAL A 769 25.44 14.48 -8.36
C VAL A 769 25.24 15.94 -8.76
N LEU A 770 25.90 16.88 -8.07
CA LEU A 770 25.89 18.31 -8.42
C LEU A 770 26.45 18.61 -9.82
N LYS A 771 27.26 17.72 -10.40
CA LYS A 771 27.79 17.88 -11.76
C LYS A 771 26.76 17.52 -12.84
N LEU A 772 25.64 16.88 -12.46
CA LEU A 772 24.56 16.55 -13.38
C LEU A 772 23.72 17.80 -13.64
N GLU A 773 23.90 18.39 -14.82
CA GLU A 773 23.22 19.63 -15.22
C GLU A 773 21.69 19.45 -15.24
N HIS A 774 21.22 18.26 -15.60
CA HIS A 774 19.79 17.97 -15.78
C HIS A 774 19.12 17.38 -14.54
N PHE A 775 19.81 17.30 -13.39
CA PHE A 775 19.22 16.85 -12.13
C PHE A 775 18.31 17.92 -11.49
N ALA A 776 18.78 19.17 -11.41
CA ALA A 776 18.00 20.26 -10.80
C ALA A 776 16.68 20.56 -11.54
N PRO A 777 16.63 20.61 -12.89
CA PRO A 777 15.37 20.82 -13.62
C PRO A 777 14.31 19.74 -13.37
N LEU A 778 14.70 18.51 -13.00
CA LEU A 778 13.74 17.47 -12.66
C LEU A 778 13.06 17.70 -11.31
N LEU A 779 13.70 18.46 -10.41
CA LEU A 779 13.11 18.82 -9.12
C LEU A 779 11.88 19.72 -9.30
N ASP A 780 11.87 20.58 -10.32
CA ASP A 780 10.79 21.54 -10.56
C ASP A 780 9.44 20.89 -10.93
N TYR A 781 9.45 19.65 -11.43
CA TYR A 781 8.24 18.89 -11.75
C TYR A 781 7.56 18.27 -10.51
N PHE A 782 8.27 18.15 -9.39
CA PHE A 782 7.67 17.64 -8.16
C PHE A 782 6.84 18.73 -7.47
N ASP A 783 5.78 18.30 -6.80
CA ASP A 783 5.07 19.14 -5.85
C ASP A 783 5.90 19.44 -4.58
N TYR A 784 5.35 20.26 -3.69
CA TYR A 784 6.03 20.66 -2.46
C TYR A 784 6.44 19.45 -1.59
N GLU A 785 5.54 18.49 -1.40
CA GLU A 785 5.78 17.33 -0.52
C GLU A 785 6.84 16.39 -1.11
N GLY A 786 6.79 16.12 -2.42
CA GLY A 786 7.82 15.34 -3.12
C GLY A 786 9.21 15.99 -3.04
N ARG A 787 9.30 17.32 -3.25
CA ARG A 787 10.58 18.05 -3.11
C ARG A 787 11.07 18.07 -1.67
N LYS A 788 10.17 18.21 -0.69
CA LYS A 788 10.50 18.19 0.75
C LYS A 788 11.14 16.86 1.16
N LEU A 789 10.52 15.73 0.80
CA LEU A 789 11.04 14.40 1.11
C LEU A 789 12.35 14.08 0.41
N LEU A 790 12.50 14.49 -0.86
CA LEU A 790 13.76 14.30 -1.58
C LEU A 790 14.87 15.19 -0.98
N ALA A 791 14.54 16.40 -0.54
CA ALA A 791 15.48 17.27 0.17
C ALA A 791 15.95 16.66 1.50
N ILE A 792 15.04 16.09 2.30
CA ILE A 792 15.40 15.35 3.53
C ILE A 792 16.34 14.20 3.18
N TYR A 793 16.02 13.43 2.13
CA TYR A 793 16.84 12.31 1.68
C TYR A 793 18.26 12.73 1.28
N ILE A 794 18.39 13.82 0.51
CA ILE A 794 19.68 14.38 0.11
C ILE A 794 20.49 14.79 1.34
N ILE A 795 19.89 15.48 2.31
CA ILE A 795 20.60 15.91 3.52
C ILE A 795 21.05 14.70 4.34
N THR A 796 20.18 13.72 4.56
CA THR A 796 20.53 12.51 5.31
C THR A 796 21.69 11.77 4.65
N ASN A 797 21.69 11.63 3.32
CA ASN A 797 22.80 11.01 2.59
C ASN A 797 24.12 11.80 2.74
N ILE A 798 24.06 13.13 2.72
CA ILE A 798 25.24 13.99 2.96
C ILE A 798 25.81 13.76 4.37
N LEU A 799 24.93 13.67 5.37
CA LEU A 799 25.29 13.46 6.78
C LEU A 799 25.86 12.06 7.01
N GLU A 800 25.22 11.01 6.47
CA GLU A 800 25.65 9.62 6.62
C GLU A 800 27.01 9.34 5.97
N ASN A 801 27.28 9.94 4.82
CA ASN A 801 28.55 9.79 4.11
C ASN A 801 29.62 10.82 4.55
N GLU A 802 29.30 11.69 5.52
CA GLU A 802 30.14 12.79 6.01
C GLU A 802 30.74 13.67 4.88
N THR A 803 30.00 13.86 3.80
CA THR A 803 30.53 14.59 2.62
C THR A 803 30.76 16.06 2.93
N LEU A 804 32.00 16.54 2.69
CA LEU A 804 32.37 17.93 2.92
C LEU A 804 32.06 18.78 1.69
N ILE A 805 31.53 19.99 1.91
CA ILE A 805 31.21 20.95 0.85
C ILE A 805 32.16 22.15 0.95
N PRO A 806 33.24 22.18 0.12
CA PRO A 806 34.35 23.12 0.30
C PRO A 806 34.22 24.46 -0.43
N THR A 807 33.22 24.66 -1.30
CA THR A 807 33.12 25.89 -2.12
C THR A 807 31.77 26.59 -1.97
N GLN A 808 31.76 27.91 -2.16
CA GLN A 808 30.55 28.71 -2.10
C GLN A 808 29.52 28.28 -3.16
N GLU A 809 29.96 28.03 -4.40
CA GLU A 809 29.07 27.63 -5.50
C GLU A 809 28.37 26.29 -5.20
N GLN A 810 29.07 25.34 -4.59
CA GLN A 810 28.47 24.07 -4.19
C GLN A 810 27.47 24.25 -3.04
N VAL A 811 27.72 25.16 -2.10
CA VAL A 811 26.76 25.49 -1.03
C VAL A 811 25.51 26.13 -1.62
N ASP A 812 25.67 27.07 -2.55
CA ASP A 812 24.56 27.70 -3.25
C ASP A 812 23.74 26.65 -4.02
N ALA A 813 24.38 25.71 -4.71
CA ALA A 813 23.71 24.63 -5.44
C ALA A 813 22.98 23.65 -4.49
N VAL A 814 23.62 23.21 -3.40
CA VAL A 814 22.99 22.30 -2.43
C VAL A 814 21.78 22.95 -1.77
N LEU A 815 21.91 24.19 -1.28
CA LEU A 815 20.80 24.91 -0.65
C LEU A 815 19.67 25.23 -1.64
N SER A 816 19.98 25.39 -2.93
CA SER A 816 18.97 25.51 -3.98
C SER A 816 18.22 24.20 -4.23
N MET A 817 18.89 23.03 -4.18
CA MET A 817 18.22 21.73 -4.32
C MET A 817 17.32 21.41 -3.11
N VAL A 818 17.73 21.83 -1.91
CA VAL A 818 16.95 21.62 -0.68
C VAL A 818 16.08 22.83 -0.31
N SER A 819 15.73 23.67 -1.30
CA SER A 819 14.98 24.90 -1.07
C SER A 819 13.68 24.75 -0.28
N PRO A 820 12.90 23.66 -0.35
CA PRO A 820 11.68 23.50 0.45
C PRO A 820 11.94 23.49 1.96
N LEU A 821 13.11 23.00 2.38
CA LEU A 821 13.50 22.98 3.79
C LEU A 821 14.10 24.32 4.23
N VAL A 822 14.66 25.10 3.30
CA VAL A 822 15.35 26.37 3.57
C VAL A 822 14.40 27.54 3.63
N GLN A 823 13.44 27.63 2.69
CA GLN A 823 12.51 28.77 2.57
C GLN A 823 11.08 28.33 2.24
N ASP A 824 10.10 29.12 2.71
CA ASP A 824 8.69 28.91 2.39
C ASP A 824 8.48 28.99 0.87
N GLN A 825 7.84 27.95 0.33
CA GLN A 825 7.57 27.85 -1.10
C GLN A 825 6.19 28.42 -1.43
N PRO A 826 5.99 29.01 -2.61
CA PRO A 826 4.70 29.58 -2.99
C PRO A 826 3.57 28.55 -3.11
N ASP A 827 3.92 27.28 -3.32
CA ASP A 827 3.00 26.14 -3.46
C ASP A 827 2.88 25.29 -2.19
N GLN A 828 3.39 25.77 -1.05
CA GLN A 828 3.29 25.08 0.23
C GLN A 828 1.83 25.07 0.74
N PRO A 829 1.30 23.90 1.16
CA PRO A 829 -0.05 23.83 1.73
C PRO A 829 -0.11 24.51 3.11
N ASN A 830 -1.22 25.21 3.40
CA ASN A 830 -1.45 25.93 4.67
C ASN A 830 -1.82 25.01 5.85
N ILE A 831 -1.30 23.79 5.88
CA ILE A 831 -1.56 22.82 6.95
C ILE A 831 -0.55 23.07 8.07
N GLU A 832 -1.01 23.13 9.33
CA GLU A 832 -0.10 23.18 10.47
C GLU A 832 0.62 21.83 10.58
N GLU A 833 1.90 21.83 10.21
CA GLU A 833 2.80 20.69 10.40
C GLU A 833 3.03 20.43 11.90
N ASP A 834 3.26 19.17 12.28
CA ASP A 834 3.59 18.81 13.65
C ASP A 834 4.87 19.56 14.10
N PRO A 835 4.83 20.29 15.23
CA PRO A 835 6.00 20.97 15.76
C PRO A 835 7.23 20.08 16.00
N GLU A 836 7.02 18.80 16.31
CA GLU A 836 8.12 17.84 16.54
C GLU A 836 8.80 17.46 15.21
N ASP A 837 8.04 17.03 14.21
CA ASP A 837 8.56 16.69 12.88
C ASP A 837 9.29 17.89 12.25
N PHE A 838 8.70 19.08 12.33
CA PHE A 838 9.33 20.30 11.83
C PHE A 838 10.66 20.61 12.55
N ALA A 839 10.74 20.34 13.85
CA ALA A 839 11.97 20.53 14.61
C ALA A 839 13.06 19.53 14.21
N GLU A 840 12.71 18.27 13.94
CA GLU A 840 13.64 17.26 13.44
C GLU A 840 14.20 17.64 12.06
N GLU A 841 13.32 18.03 11.13
CA GLU A 841 13.69 18.49 9.78
C GLU A 841 14.67 19.67 9.82
N GLN A 842 14.35 20.69 10.62
CA GLN A 842 15.23 21.84 10.78
C GLN A 842 16.51 21.50 11.55
N GLY A 843 16.46 20.49 12.43
CA GLY A 843 17.63 19.91 13.07
C GLY A 843 18.61 19.30 12.06
N LEU A 844 18.13 18.66 10.99
CA LEU A 844 18.97 18.13 9.91
C LEU A 844 19.71 19.26 9.18
N LEU A 845 19.03 20.37 8.87
CA LEU A 845 19.69 21.56 8.30
C LEU A 845 20.73 22.15 9.25
N GLY A 846 20.44 22.18 10.55
CA GLY A 846 21.40 22.58 11.58
C GLY A 846 22.67 21.73 11.56
N ARG A 847 22.53 20.41 11.40
CA ARG A 847 23.67 19.48 11.26
C ARG A 847 24.40 19.66 9.94
N LEU A 848 23.69 19.88 8.83
CA LEU A 848 24.27 20.08 7.50
C LEU A 848 25.30 21.21 7.49
N ILE A 849 25.03 22.29 8.23
CA ILE A 849 25.96 23.43 8.35
C ILE A 849 27.34 22.96 8.83
N HIS A 850 27.44 21.94 9.69
CA HIS A 850 28.72 21.38 10.15
C HIS A 850 29.57 20.73 9.06
N HIS A 851 28.98 20.38 7.91
CA HIS A 851 29.67 19.80 6.76
C HIS A 851 30.13 20.86 5.74
N PHE A 852 29.72 22.12 5.90
CA PHE A 852 30.21 23.25 5.12
C PHE A 852 31.61 23.65 5.60
N LYS A 853 32.64 22.94 5.13
CA LYS A 853 34.04 23.14 5.52
C LYS A 853 34.93 23.28 4.30
N SER A 854 35.68 24.38 4.26
CA SER A 854 36.79 24.60 3.33
C SER A 854 38.14 24.43 4.04
N GLU A 855 39.17 24.10 3.26
CA GLU A 855 40.57 24.11 3.71
C GLU A 855 41.09 25.53 3.96
N THR A 856 40.49 26.55 3.33
CA THR A 856 40.94 27.94 3.45
C THR A 856 39.96 28.77 4.29
N ALA A 857 40.50 29.56 5.23
CA ALA A 857 39.69 30.36 6.14
C ALA A 857 38.88 31.46 5.42
N ASP A 858 39.40 32.02 4.31
CA ASP A 858 38.69 33.04 3.53
C ASP A 858 37.50 32.43 2.78
N GLN A 859 37.68 31.26 2.17
CA GLN A 859 36.58 30.55 1.52
C GLN A 859 35.55 30.05 2.54
N GLN A 860 35.97 29.66 3.74
CA GLN A 860 35.05 29.36 4.84
C GLN A 860 34.15 30.56 5.18
N TYR A 861 34.69 31.78 5.21
CA TYR A 861 33.87 32.98 5.43
C TYR A 861 32.84 33.19 4.29
N MET A 862 33.25 32.99 3.04
CA MET A 862 32.36 33.12 1.88
C MET A 862 31.23 32.08 1.93
N ILE A 863 31.54 30.85 2.31
CA ILE A 863 30.56 29.77 2.54
C ILE A 863 29.55 30.16 3.61
N LEU A 864 30.01 30.61 4.78
CA LEU A 864 29.13 31.05 5.86
C LEU A 864 28.25 32.23 5.45
N SER A 865 28.80 33.16 4.65
CA SER A 865 28.06 34.30 4.12
C SER A 865 26.98 33.87 3.13
N ALA A 866 27.26 32.92 2.25
CA ALA A 866 26.28 32.36 1.31
C ALA A 866 25.20 31.58 2.05
N ALA A 867 25.58 30.69 2.98
CA ALA A 867 24.64 29.94 3.81
C ALA A 867 23.70 30.88 4.57
N ARG A 868 24.23 31.91 5.24
CA ARG A 868 23.41 32.90 5.96
C ARG A 868 22.42 33.59 5.02
N LYS A 869 22.82 33.95 3.80
CA LYS A 869 21.95 34.62 2.83
C LYS A 869 20.72 33.77 2.51
N HIS A 870 20.91 32.47 2.27
CA HIS A 870 19.80 31.54 2.00
C HIS A 870 18.93 31.31 3.23
N PHE A 871 19.52 31.02 4.38
CA PHE A 871 18.75 30.77 5.61
C PHE A 871 17.98 31.99 6.13
N SER A 872 18.45 33.20 5.83
CA SER A 872 17.72 34.43 6.17
C SER A 872 16.41 34.59 5.40
N ALA A 873 16.24 33.90 4.28
CA ALA A 873 14.98 33.86 3.53
C ALA A 873 13.94 32.90 4.15
N GLY A 874 14.34 32.07 5.12
CA GLY A 874 13.53 30.98 5.68
C GLY A 874 12.39 31.35 6.63
N GLY A 875 12.25 32.64 6.95
CA GLY A 875 11.24 33.15 7.87
C GLY A 875 11.53 32.85 9.35
N ASN A 876 10.72 33.44 10.24
CA ASN A 876 10.95 33.42 11.70
C ASN A 876 10.94 32.00 12.30
N LYS A 877 10.15 31.08 11.75
CA LYS A 877 10.03 29.71 12.28
C LYS A 877 11.29 28.86 12.08
N ARG A 878 12.01 29.03 10.95
CA ARG A 878 13.18 28.21 10.58
C ARG A 878 14.48 28.77 11.12
N ILE A 879 14.63 30.11 11.11
CA ILE A 879 15.90 30.76 11.48
C ILE A 879 16.37 30.40 12.90
N LYS A 880 15.44 30.05 13.80
CA LYS A 880 15.71 29.64 15.17
C LYS A 880 16.62 28.40 15.28
N TYR A 881 16.60 27.52 14.28
CA TYR A 881 17.42 26.31 14.25
C TYR A 881 18.68 26.47 13.39
N THR A 882 18.61 27.24 12.29
CA THR A 882 19.67 27.31 11.28
C THR A 882 20.71 28.41 11.55
N LEU A 883 20.32 29.56 12.11
CA LEU A 883 21.27 30.64 12.37
C LEU A 883 22.23 30.40 13.56
N PRO A 884 21.83 29.75 14.67
CA PRO A 884 22.76 29.52 15.78
C PRO A 884 24.00 28.69 15.38
N PRO A 885 23.87 27.57 14.63
CA PRO A 885 25.05 26.85 14.12
C PRO A 885 25.98 27.72 13.27
N ILE A 886 25.45 28.62 12.43
CA ILE A 886 26.26 29.57 11.64
C ILE A 886 27.05 30.51 12.54
N VAL A 887 26.41 31.03 13.60
CA VAL A 887 27.08 31.91 14.58
C VAL A 887 28.22 31.16 15.29
N PHE A 888 27.99 29.91 15.72
CA PHE A 888 29.04 29.10 16.34
C PHE A 888 30.20 28.80 15.39
N GLN A 889 29.92 28.48 14.12
CA GLN A 889 30.97 28.30 13.11
C GLN A 889 31.73 29.59 12.81
N ALA A 890 31.03 30.72 12.78
CA ALA A 890 31.67 32.02 12.63
C ALA A 890 32.58 32.34 13.84
N TYR A 891 32.18 32.01 15.07
CA TYR A 891 33.07 32.13 16.24
C TYR A 891 34.28 31.20 16.13
N GLN A 892 34.11 29.94 15.72
CA GLN A 892 35.23 29.02 15.48
C GLN A 892 36.20 29.58 14.44
N LEU A 893 35.67 30.13 13.34
CA LEU A 893 36.47 30.78 12.30
C LEU A 893 37.27 31.97 12.85
N ALA A 894 36.68 32.77 13.75
CA ALA A 894 37.40 33.86 14.41
C ALA A 894 38.58 33.36 15.26
N PHE A 895 38.43 32.23 15.96
CA PHE A 895 39.54 31.57 16.65
C PHE A 895 40.60 31.01 15.69
N THR A 896 40.20 30.48 14.53
CA THR A 896 41.13 30.05 13.48
C THR A 896 41.98 31.23 12.98
N TYR A 897 41.37 32.39 12.71
CA TYR A 897 42.12 33.60 12.35
C TYR A 897 43.07 34.07 13.44
N LYS A 898 42.70 33.95 14.72
CA LYS A 898 43.61 34.23 15.84
C LYS A 898 44.82 33.28 15.85
N GLY A 899 44.62 32.01 15.53
CA GLY A 899 45.71 31.03 15.38
C GLY A 899 46.64 31.35 14.20
N LEU A 900 46.09 31.97 13.15
CA LEU A 900 46.81 32.39 11.93
C LEU A 900 47.42 33.80 12.03
N LYS A 901 47.50 34.39 13.23
CA LYS A 901 48.02 35.76 13.44
C LYS A 901 49.39 36.03 12.81
N ASP A 902 50.24 35.01 12.71
CA ASP A 902 51.62 35.14 12.22
C ASP A 902 51.69 35.03 10.68
N GLN A 903 50.62 34.55 10.03
CA GLN A 903 50.55 34.32 8.57
C GLN A 903 49.71 35.38 7.84
N ASP A 904 48.71 35.96 8.51
CA ASP A 904 47.78 36.92 7.90
C ASP A 904 47.84 38.27 8.64
N GLU A 905 48.45 39.29 8.02
CA GLU A 905 48.52 40.65 8.61
C GLU A 905 47.15 41.31 8.79
N MET A 906 46.12 40.87 8.07
CA MET A 906 44.77 41.44 8.09
C MET A 906 43.81 40.67 9.01
N TRP A 907 44.30 39.71 9.81
CA TRP A 907 43.49 38.86 10.69
C TRP A 907 42.58 39.67 11.62
N GLN A 908 43.06 40.81 12.14
CA GLN A 908 42.29 41.68 13.04
C GLN A 908 41.04 42.27 12.36
N LYS A 909 41.20 42.80 11.14
CA LYS A 909 40.08 43.36 10.36
C LYS A 909 39.10 42.27 9.95
N LYS A 910 39.60 41.05 9.66
CA LYS A 910 38.75 39.89 9.36
C LYS A 910 37.95 39.46 10.59
N CYS A 911 38.57 39.37 11.77
CA CYS A 911 37.86 39.11 13.04
C CYS A 911 36.78 40.16 13.31
N GLN A 912 37.07 41.45 13.12
CA GLN A 912 36.08 42.51 13.28
C GLN A 912 34.88 42.33 12.34
N LYS A 913 35.12 42.01 11.06
CA LYS A 913 34.06 41.70 10.09
C LYS A 913 33.25 40.46 10.47
N ILE A 914 33.89 39.42 11.01
CA ILE A 914 33.21 38.21 11.50
C ILE A 914 32.28 38.55 12.67
N PHE A 915 32.73 39.35 13.63
CA PHE A 915 31.87 39.75 14.75
C PHE A 915 30.75 40.70 14.34
N GLN A 916 30.95 41.58 13.35
CA GLN A 916 29.87 42.35 12.72
C GLN A 916 28.86 41.42 12.01
N PHE A 917 29.35 40.39 11.34
CA PHE A 917 28.51 39.35 10.74
C PHE A 917 27.71 38.59 11.81
N CYS A 918 28.33 38.15 12.90
CA CYS A 918 27.65 37.50 14.03
C CYS A 918 26.60 38.42 14.65
N HIS A 919 26.95 39.68 14.95
CA HIS A 919 26.02 40.67 15.49
C HIS A 919 24.78 40.78 14.61
N ALA A 920 24.94 41.04 13.31
CA ALA A 920 23.82 41.16 12.39
C ALA A 920 23.00 39.85 12.26
N THR A 921 23.62 38.69 12.45
CA THR A 921 22.94 37.38 12.42
C THR A 921 22.10 37.17 13.68
N ILE A 922 22.63 37.52 14.85
CA ILE A 922 21.93 37.43 16.13
C ILE A 922 20.80 38.47 16.19
N THR A 923 21.00 39.68 15.65
CA THR A 923 19.92 40.68 15.51
C THR A 923 18.77 40.18 14.63
N ALA A 924 19.05 39.35 13.61
CA ALA A 924 17.99 38.75 12.82
C ALA A 924 17.16 37.73 13.64
N LEU A 925 17.80 37.00 14.56
CA LEU A 925 17.11 36.09 15.49
C LEU A 925 16.20 36.83 16.49
N MET A 926 16.59 38.02 16.94
CA MET A 926 15.75 38.84 17.83
C MET A 926 14.38 39.16 17.22
N LYS A 927 14.32 39.34 15.89
CA LYS A 927 13.07 39.60 15.16
C LYS A 927 12.12 38.41 15.07
N ALA A 928 12.56 37.22 15.49
CA ALA A 928 11.76 36.00 15.50
C ALA A 928 11.16 35.66 16.88
N GLU A 929 10.95 36.67 17.73
CA GLU A 929 10.30 36.55 19.06
C GLU A 929 11.02 35.56 20.01
N LEU A 930 12.32 35.37 19.82
CA LEU A 930 13.16 34.56 20.69
C LEU A 930 13.99 35.49 21.56
N ALA A 931 13.72 35.53 22.87
CA ALA A 931 14.43 36.39 23.80
C ALA A 931 15.67 35.70 24.41
N GLU A 932 15.55 34.44 24.84
CA GLU A 932 16.62 33.77 25.56
C GLU A 932 17.82 33.37 24.68
N LEU A 933 17.55 32.86 23.48
CA LEU A 933 18.58 32.32 22.60
C LEU A 933 19.54 33.42 22.09
N PRO A 934 19.07 34.56 21.55
CA PRO A 934 19.95 35.66 21.16
C PRO A 934 20.76 36.21 22.34
N LEU A 935 20.16 36.32 23.53
CA LEU A 935 20.88 36.74 24.74
C LEU A 935 22.07 35.83 25.02
N ARG A 936 21.88 34.50 25.00
CA ARG A 936 22.97 33.53 25.20
C ARG A 936 24.04 33.64 24.11
N LEU A 937 23.65 33.85 22.85
CA LEU A 937 24.60 34.02 21.73
C LEU A 937 25.41 35.32 21.81
N PHE A 938 24.80 36.41 22.28
CA PHE A 938 25.51 37.68 22.55
C PHE A 938 26.50 37.53 23.71
N LEU A 939 26.10 36.87 24.80
CA LEU A 939 27.00 36.60 25.93
C LEU A 939 28.18 35.70 25.51
N GLN A 940 27.92 34.63 24.76
CA GLN A 940 28.99 33.78 24.23
C GLN A 940 29.92 34.54 23.27
N GLY A 941 29.35 35.44 22.46
CA GLY A 941 30.12 36.34 21.59
C GLY A 941 31.01 37.28 22.39
N ALA A 942 30.50 37.86 23.48
CA ALA A 942 31.26 38.73 24.37
C ALA A 942 32.47 37.99 24.99
N ILE A 943 32.29 36.74 25.44
CA ILE A 943 33.39 35.89 25.92
C ILE A 943 34.42 35.66 24.80
N ALA A 944 33.97 35.25 23.62
CA ALA A 944 34.86 34.98 22.49
C ALA A 944 35.67 36.21 22.06
N ILE A 945 35.05 37.40 22.05
CA ILE A 945 35.72 38.68 21.78
C ILE A 945 36.79 38.96 22.86
N GLY A 946 36.44 38.75 24.13
CA GLY A 946 37.33 38.96 25.27
C GLY A 946 38.58 38.06 25.25
N GLU A 947 38.47 36.87 24.67
CA GLU A 947 39.60 35.96 24.45
C GLU A 947 40.42 36.32 23.21
N ILE A 948 39.80 36.67 22.08
CA ILE A 948 40.51 36.89 20.80
C ILE A 948 41.33 38.19 20.81
N ARG A 949 40.81 39.26 21.40
CA ARG A 949 41.50 40.57 21.58
C ARG A 949 42.07 41.17 20.28
N PHE A 950 41.22 41.33 19.26
CA PHE A 950 41.52 42.08 18.02
C PHE A 950 41.34 43.59 18.22
N ASP A 951 41.78 44.46 17.31
CA ASP A 951 41.64 45.93 17.50
C ASP A 951 40.19 46.37 17.77
N ASN A 952 39.99 47.28 18.73
CA ASN A 952 38.68 47.75 19.21
C ASN A 952 37.79 46.65 19.84
N PHE A 953 38.34 45.49 20.23
CA PHE A 953 37.61 44.41 20.88
C PHE A 953 36.77 44.87 22.08
N GLU A 954 37.28 45.79 22.89
CA GLU A 954 36.59 46.28 24.09
C GLU A 954 35.26 46.95 23.77
N MET A 955 35.24 47.80 22.74
CA MET A 955 34.02 48.50 22.30
C MET A 955 33.00 47.51 21.74
N VAL A 956 33.44 46.54 20.94
CA VAL A 956 32.55 45.51 20.38
C VAL A 956 32.01 44.59 21.47
N ALA A 957 32.83 44.22 22.45
CA ALA A 957 32.38 43.43 23.61
C ALA A 957 31.37 44.20 24.46
N TYR A 958 31.57 45.51 24.63
CA TYR A 958 30.63 46.38 25.35
C TYR A 958 29.29 46.46 24.61
N GLU A 959 29.32 46.60 23.29
CA GLU A 959 28.13 46.59 22.44
C GLU A 959 27.35 45.27 22.59
N PHE A 960 28.02 44.12 22.54
CA PHE A 960 27.39 42.80 22.73
C PHE A 960 26.75 42.67 24.12
N MET A 961 27.43 43.11 25.17
CA MET A 961 26.87 43.13 26.54
C MET A 961 25.68 44.08 26.66
N SER A 962 25.76 45.27 26.07
CA SER A 962 24.68 46.24 26.06
C SER A 962 23.45 45.70 25.35
N GLN A 963 23.62 45.03 24.20
CA GLN A 963 22.51 44.37 23.48
C GLN A 963 21.89 43.25 24.32
N ALA A 964 22.69 42.47 25.05
CA ALA A 964 22.17 41.45 25.97
C ALA A 964 21.32 42.07 27.11
N PHE A 965 21.72 43.23 27.65
CA PHE A 965 20.89 43.97 28.61
C PHE A 965 19.62 44.53 28.00
N SER A 966 19.65 45.05 26.77
CA SER A 966 18.45 45.50 26.06
C SER A 966 17.44 44.37 25.89
N ILE A 967 17.87 43.18 25.45
CA ILE A 967 16.98 42.00 25.32
C ILE A 967 16.39 41.60 26.68
N TYR A 968 17.21 41.64 27.74
CA TYR A 968 16.74 41.34 29.09
C TYR A 968 15.64 42.32 29.55
N GLU A 969 15.76 43.61 29.23
CA GLU A 969 14.81 44.64 29.64
C GLU A 969 13.53 44.64 28.79
N ASP A 970 13.67 44.49 27.47
CA ASP A 970 12.57 44.69 26.52
C ASP A 970 11.76 43.41 26.25
N GLU A 971 12.40 42.23 26.21
CA GLU A 971 11.79 40.99 25.69
C GLU A 971 11.54 39.92 26.77
N ILE A 972 12.38 39.82 27.81
CA ILE A 972 12.25 38.78 28.84
C ILE A 972 11.30 39.24 29.95
N SER A 973 10.05 38.76 29.92
CA SER A 973 9.02 39.11 30.91
C SER A 973 8.83 38.08 32.03
N ASP A 974 9.15 36.80 31.80
CA ASP A 974 8.98 35.75 32.82
C ASP A 974 9.99 35.91 33.97
N SER A 975 9.49 35.87 35.22
CA SER A 975 10.31 36.10 36.41
C SER A 975 11.42 35.06 36.61
N LYS A 976 11.21 33.80 36.21
CA LYS A 976 12.24 32.75 36.34
C LYS A 976 13.28 32.91 35.24
N ALA A 977 12.84 33.17 34.00
CA ALA A 977 13.72 33.48 32.88
C ALA A 977 14.57 34.73 33.14
N GLN A 978 14.00 35.79 33.74
CA GLN A 978 14.74 36.99 34.16
C GLN A 978 15.85 36.65 35.16
N LEU A 979 15.56 35.85 36.20
CA LEU A 979 16.60 35.44 37.16
C LEU A 979 17.71 34.62 36.47
N ALA A 980 17.34 33.69 35.59
CA ALA A 980 18.31 32.88 34.84
C ALA A 980 19.18 33.75 33.92
N ALA A 981 18.56 34.66 33.18
CA ALA A 981 19.24 35.59 32.27
C ALA A 981 20.19 36.53 33.01
N ILE A 982 19.76 37.18 34.09
CA ILE A 982 20.63 38.08 34.86
C ILE A 982 21.78 37.32 35.53
N THR A 983 21.53 36.11 36.05
CA THR A 983 22.57 35.26 36.62
C THR A 983 23.61 34.89 35.55
N LEU A 984 23.16 34.58 34.33
CA LEU A 984 24.06 34.27 33.22
C LEU A 984 24.86 35.50 32.76
N ILE A 985 24.24 36.68 32.68
CA ILE A 985 24.92 37.94 32.38
C ILE A 985 26.02 38.21 33.41
N ILE A 986 25.71 38.05 34.70
CA ILE A 986 26.66 38.24 35.80
C ILE A 986 27.83 37.26 35.69
N ALA A 987 27.54 35.97 35.50
CA ALA A 987 28.56 34.94 35.37
C ALA A 987 29.46 35.15 34.14
N THR A 988 28.87 35.56 33.01
CA THR A 988 29.60 35.91 31.78
C THR A 988 30.55 37.07 32.04
N PHE A 989 30.05 38.14 32.65
CA PHE A 989 30.86 39.32 32.97
C PHE A 989 31.99 39.02 33.97
N GLU A 990 31.76 38.13 34.94
CA GLU A 990 32.79 37.68 35.88
C GLU A 990 33.96 36.96 35.18
N GLN A 991 33.65 36.14 34.16
CA GLN A 991 34.67 35.43 33.37
C GLN A 991 35.43 36.36 32.42
N MET A 992 34.82 37.46 32.00
CA MET A 992 35.44 38.44 31.12
C MET A 992 36.53 39.23 31.84
N SER A 993 37.66 39.45 31.15
CA SER A 993 38.78 40.25 31.66
C SER A 993 39.17 41.39 30.72
N CYS A 994 38.31 41.69 29.74
CA CYS A 994 38.62 42.54 28.59
C CYS A 994 38.24 44.02 28.75
N PHE A 995 37.53 44.40 29.82
CA PHE A 995 37.07 45.78 30.03
C PHE A 995 38.04 46.60 30.90
N CYS A 996 38.24 47.86 30.52
CA CYS A 996 38.79 48.90 31.37
C CYS A 996 37.76 49.31 32.45
N GLU A 997 38.20 49.96 33.53
CA GLU A 997 37.30 50.32 34.63
C GLU A 997 36.16 51.25 34.20
N GLU A 998 36.39 52.14 33.23
CA GLU A 998 35.40 53.07 32.69
C GLU A 998 34.19 52.36 32.06
N ASN A 999 34.41 51.24 31.38
CA ASN A 999 33.34 50.43 30.76
C ASN A 999 32.82 49.34 31.69
N ALA A 1000 33.67 48.83 32.59
CA ALA A 1000 33.31 47.78 33.54
C ALA A 1000 32.39 48.29 34.66
N GLU A 1001 32.62 49.49 35.21
CA GLU A 1001 31.82 50.03 36.31
C GLU A 1001 30.33 50.22 35.94
N PRO A 1002 29.97 50.79 34.77
CA PRO A 1002 28.58 50.87 34.31
C PRO A 1002 27.89 49.51 34.26
N ILE A 1003 28.54 48.49 33.69
CA ILE A 1003 27.98 47.13 33.59
C ILE A 1003 27.73 46.53 34.98
N ARG A 1004 28.67 46.68 35.92
CA ARG A 1004 28.50 46.21 37.32
C ARG A 1004 27.31 46.87 37.99
N ASN A 1005 27.20 48.19 37.85
CA ASN A 1005 26.11 48.95 38.44
C ASN A 1005 24.76 48.56 37.81
N GLN A 1006 24.71 48.30 36.50
CA GLN A 1006 23.53 47.77 35.82
C GLN A 1006 23.14 46.37 36.33
N CYS A 1007 24.10 45.43 36.50
CA CYS A 1007 23.82 44.12 37.11
C CYS A 1007 23.15 44.26 38.48
N VAL A 1008 23.71 45.11 39.36
CA VAL A 1008 23.15 45.36 40.70
C VAL A 1008 21.77 45.99 40.62
N LEU A 1009 21.55 46.92 39.69
CA LEU A 1009 20.28 47.58 39.48
C LEU A 1009 19.21 46.58 39.06
N TYR A 1010 19.45 45.80 38.00
CA TYR A 1010 18.49 44.84 37.48
C TYR A 1010 18.23 43.69 38.46
N ALA A 1011 19.25 43.18 39.16
CA ALA A 1011 19.07 42.20 40.23
C ALA A 1011 18.15 42.74 41.35
N SER A 1012 18.23 44.04 41.67
CA SER A 1012 17.35 44.66 42.67
C SER A 1012 15.95 45.01 42.17
N LYS A 1013 15.72 44.96 40.85
CA LYS A 1013 14.42 45.22 40.20
C LYS A 1013 13.62 43.94 39.89
N LEU A 1014 14.18 42.75 40.12
CA LEU A 1014 13.46 41.46 39.93
C LEU A 1014 12.13 41.46 40.69
N LEU A 1015 11.08 40.82 40.19
CA LEU A 1015 9.75 40.93 40.83
C LEU A 1015 9.67 40.22 42.19
N ARG A 1016 10.22 39.00 42.28
CA ARG A 1016 10.15 38.14 43.46
C ARG A 1016 11.26 38.46 44.46
N LYS A 1017 10.91 38.63 45.73
CA LYS A 1017 11.87 38.95 46.81
C LYS A 1017 12.96 37.89 47.02
N PRO A 1018 12.67 36.58 46.99
CA PRO A 1018 13.72 35.57 47.05
C PRO A 1018 14.72 35.67 45.89
N ASP A 1019 14.22 35.91 44.68
CA ASP A 1019 15.04 36.02 43.47
C ASP A 1019 15.87 37.32 43.48
N GLN A 1020 15.31 38.44 43.96
CA GLN A 1020 16.07 39.67 44.25
C GLN A 1020 17.23 39.40 45.20
N CYS A 1021 16.97 38.68 46.29
CA CYS A 1021 17.98 38.36 47.31
C CYS A 1021 19.12 37.52 46.72
N ARG A 1022 18.78 36.44 45.99
CA ARG A 1022 19.75 35.57 45.31
C ARG A 1022 20.55 36.32 44.24
N GLY A 1023 19.88 37.10 43.39
CA GLY A 1023 20.54 37.91 42.36
C GLY A 1023 21.54 38.91 42.93
N ILE A 1024 21.20 39.59 44.04
CA ILE A 1024 22.11 40.55 44.70
C ILE A 1024 23.27 39.82 45.40
N ALA A 1025 23.04 38.65 45.98
CA ALA A 1025 24.10 37.82 46.55
C ALA A 1025 25.11 37.43 45.45
N ILE A 1026 24.63 37.02 44.28
CA ILE A 1026 25.49 36.70 43.12
C ILE A 1026 26.25 37.93 42.62
N CYS A 1027 25.61 39.10 42.53
CA CYS A 1027 26.29 40.36 42.16
C CYS A 1027 27.48 40.71 43.07
N SER A 1028 27.51 40.23 44.32
CA SER A 1028 28.63 40.47 45.23
C SER A 1028 29.93 39.83 44.75
N HIS A 1029 29.86 38.72 44.01
CA HIS A 1029 31.02 38.05 43.41
C HIS A 1029 31.70 38.91 42.34
N ILE A 1030 30.94 39.68 41.55
CA ILE A 1030 31.52 40.57 40.53
C ILE A 1030 32.50 41.60 41.15
N PHE A 1031 32.22 42.04 42.38
CA PHE A 1031 33.07 42.99 43.10
C PHE A 1031 34.23 42.33 43.88
N TRP A 1032 34.39 41.01 43.76
CA TRP A 1032 35.41 40.21 44.45
C TRP A 1032 36.29 39.41 43.48
N SER A 1033 35.68 38.57 42.64
CA SER A 1033 36.35 37.67 41.69
C SER A 1033 36.39 38.22 40.26
N GLY A 1034 35.69 39.32 39.98
CA GLY A 1034 35.71 39.97 38.67
C GLY A 1034 37.12 40.43 38.25
N LYS A 1035 37.50 40.18 37.00
CA LYS A 1035 38.81 40.54 36.44
C LYS A 1035 38.68 41.76 35.54
N SER A 1036 39.62 42.70 35.62
CA SER A 1036 39.68 43.87 34.72
C SER A 1036 41.08 44.06 34.16
N LEU A 1037 41.20 44.78 33.04
CA LEU A 1037 42.49 45.21 32.49
C LEU A 1037 43.30 46.04 33.51
N ALA A 1038 42.63 46.87 34.31
CA ALA A 1038 43.27 47.74 35.30
C ALA A 1038 43.93 46.96 36.45
N THR A 1039 43.40 45.79 36.83
CA THR A 1039 44.01 44.89 37.81
C THR A 1039 45.05 43.94 37.20
N GLY A 1040 45.37 44.05 35.92
CA GLY A 1040 46.32 43.18 35.23
C GLY A 1040 45.86 41.71 35.18
N GLY A 1041 44.55 41.47 35.17
CA GLY A 1041 43.96 40.13 35.23
C GLY A 1041 43.87 39.51 36.63
N LYS A 1042 44.19 40.27 37.69
CA LYS A 1042 43.95 39.87 39.09
C LYS A 1042 42.51 40.16 39.52
N GLU A 1043 42.04 39.36 40.47
CA GLU A 1043 40.72 39.49 41.10
C GLU A 1043 40.56 40.86 41.76
N MET A 1044 39.46 41.55 41.48
CA MET A 1044 39.17 42.85 42.05
C MET A 1044 38.59 42.71 43.45
N GLN A 1045 39.37 43.00 44.50
CA GLN A 1045 38.92 42.87 45.90
C GLN A 1045 38.27 44.16 46.44
N ASN A 1046 37.12 44.58 45.93
CA ASN A 1046 36.42 45.76 46.45
C ASN A 1046 35.56 45.43 47.68
N LYS A 1047 36.23 45.32 48.83
CA LYS A 1047 35.67 44.91 50.14
C LYS A 1047 34.41 45.68 50.54
N SER A 1048 34.37 47.00 50.29
CA SER A 1048 33.26 47.87 50.70
C SER A 1048 31.96 47.58 49.94
N ARG A 1049 32.05 47.36 48.62
CA ARG A 1049 30.87 47.11 47.77
C ARG A 1049 30.28 45.72 48.01
N VAL A 1050 31.11 44.71 48.26
CA VAL A 1050 30.64 43.35 48.62
C VAL A 1050 29.79 43.39 49.89
N LEU A 1051 30.25 44.12 50.92
CA LEU A 1051 29.50 44.30 52.17
C LEU A 1051 28.17 45.04 51.95
N GLU A 1052 28.16 46.04 51.06
CA GLU A 1052 26.93 46.77 50.69
C GLU A 1052 25.90 45.84 50.01
N CYS A 1053 26.34 45.01 49.06
CA CYS A 1053 25.49 44.02 48.38
C CYS A 1053 24.91 43.01 49.38
N LEU A 1054 25.72 42.39 50.24
CA LEU A 1054 25.22 41.40 51.19
C LEU A 1054 24.33 42.00 52.28
N ARG A 1055 24.61 43.24 52.74
CA ARG A 1055 23.68 43.97 53.64
C ARG A 1055 22.36 44.27 52.96
N LYS A 1056 22.38 44.62 51.67
CA LYS A 1056 21.15 44.80 50.86
C LYS A 1056 20.40 43.46 50.70
N GLY A 1057 21.10 42.35 50.50
CA GLY A 1057 20.53 41.00 50.50
C GLY A 1057 19.79 40.67 51.80
N ILE A 1058 20.41 40.89 52.96
CA ILE A 1058 19.75 40.69 54.27
C ILE A 1058 18.49 41.56 54.41
N LYS A 1059 18.55 42.84 54.00
CA LYS A 1059 17.38 43.72 54.05
C LYS A 1059 16.23 43.21 53.19
N ILE A 1060 16.52 42.60 52.04
CA ILE A 1060 15.50 42.03 51.15
C ILE A 1060 14.96 40.72 51.70
N ALA A 1061 15.82 39.87 52.28
CA ALA A 1061 15.39 38.66 52.98
C ALA A 1061 14.41 38.99 54.12
N ASN A 1062 14.66 40.06 54.88
CA ASN A 1062 13.72 40.55 55.91
C ASN A 1062 12.36 41.03 55.35
N GLN A 1063 12.28 41.36 54.06
CA GLN A 1063 11.04 41.79 53.40
C GLN A 1063 10.24 40.62 52.82
N CYS A 1064 10.76 39.39 52.92
CA CYS A 1064 10.01 38.19 52.57
C CYS A 1064 8.95 37.92 53.64
N MET A 1065 7.70 37.73 53.21
CA MET A 1065 6.58 37.49 54.12
C MET A 1065 6.50 36.03 54.60
N ASP A 1066 7.05 35.11 53.82
CA ASP A 1066 7.12 33.68 54.16
C ASP A 1066 8.37 33.40 54.98
N THR A 1067 8.16 33.03 56.25
CA THR A 1067 9.22 32.73 57.22
C THR A 1067 10.08 31.54 56.79
N SER A 1068 9.52 30.53 56.12
CA SER A 1068 10.27 29.35 55.65
C SER A 1068 11.31 29.75 54.60
N VAL A 1069 10.86 30.47 53.58
CA VAL A 1069 11.72 30.99 52.51
C VAL A 1069 12.71 32.02 53.06
N GLN A 1070 12.31 32.84 54.02
CA GLN A 1070 13.19 33.80 54.69
C GLN A 1070 14.36 33.11 55.41
N VAL A 1071 14.08 32.05 56.19
CA VAL A 1071 15.12 31.27 56.88
C VAL A 1071 16.04 30.60 55.87
N GLN A 1072 15.50 30.01 54.80
CA GLN A 1072 16.30 29.44 53.72
C GLN A 1072 17.25 30.47 53.09
N LEU A 1073 16.76 31.68 52.80
CA LEU A 1073 17.59 32.76 52.23
C LEU A 1073 18.67 33.24 53.19
N TYR A 1074 18.42 33.26 54.51
CA TYR A 1074 19.47 33.58 55.47
C TYR A 1074 20.56 32.52 55.51
N VAL A 1075 20.22 31.24 55.40
CA VAL A 1075 21.22 30.15 55.31
C VAL A 1075 22.04 30.30 54.02
N GLU A 1076 21.40 30.59 52.88
CA GLU A 1076 22.09 30.85 51.61
C GLU A 1076 23.02 32.07 51.71
N LEU A 1077 22.55 33.18 52.30
CA LEU A 1077 23.39 34.37 52.52
C LEU A 1077 24.54 34.09 53.48
N LEU A 1078 24.30 33.34 54.56
CA LEU A 1078 25.33 32.93 55.52
C LEU A 1078 26.46 32.21 54.79
N ASN A 1079 26.15 31.31 53.85
CA ASN A 1079 27.16 30.64 53.02
C ASN A 1079 28.00 31.62 52.19
N HIS A 1080 27.39 32.68 51.63
CA HIS A 1080 28.13 33.73 50.92
C HIS A 1080 29.03 34.54 51.88
N TYR A 1081 28.54 34.88 53.08
CA TYR A 1081 29.35 35.54 54.11
C TYR A 1081 30.55 34.68 54.53
N ILE A 1082 30.35 33.38 54.72
CA ILE A 1082 31.42 32.41 55.04
C ILE A 1082 32.43 32.34 53.90
N TYR A 1083 31.97 32.27 52.64
CA TYR A 1083 32.84 32.25 51.47
C TYR A 1083 33.76 33.48 51.39
N PHE A 1084 33.23 34.69 51.55
CA PHE A 1084 34.06 35.90 51.52
C PHE A 1084 34.93 36.05 52.77
N TYR A 1085 34.48 35.53 53.91
CA TYR A 1085 35.30 35.45 55.10
C TYR A 1085 36.53 34.57 54.84
N GLU A 1086 36.34 33.34 54.32
CA GLU A 1086 37.40 32.39 53.96
C GLU A 1086 38.42 32.92 52.96
N LYS A 1087 38.06 33.93 52.15
CA LYS A 1087 38.92 34.55 51.12
C LYS A 1087 39.73 35.76 51.63
N ASP A 1088 39.97 35.86 52.93
CA ASP A 1088 40.74 36.95 53.58
C ASP A 1088 40.13 38.36 53.45
N ASN A 1089 38.80 38.44 53.40
CA ASN A 1089 38.16 39.75 53.42
C ASN A 1089 38.06 40.32 54.84
N THR A 1090 39.03 41.16 55.19
CA THR A 1090 39.13 41.89 56.48
C THR A 1090 37.91 42.73 56.88
N THR A 1091 36.94 42.98 55.99
CA THR A 1091 35.69 43.70 56.35
C THR A 1091 34.60 42.80 56.92
N PHE A 1092 34.67 41.49 56.72
CA PHE A 1092 33.74 40.55 57.32
C PHE A 1092 34.31 40.08 58.66
N THR A 1093 33.68 40.51 59.75
CA THR A 1093 34.06 40.09 61.10
C THR A 1093 33.22 38.90 61.55
N VAL A 1094 33.78 38.11 62.46
CA VAL A 1094 33.09 37.01 63.14
C VAL A 1094 31.77 37.48 63.79
N ASP A 1095 31.70 38.75 64.22
CA ASP A 1095 30.49 39.36 64.77
C ASP A 1095 29.32 39.40 63.77
N ILE A 1096 29.59 39.67 62.48
CA ILE A 1096 28.54 39.71 61.44
C ILE A 1096 28.02 38.30 61.16
N VAL A 1097 28.91 37.31 61.11
CA VAL A 1097 28.56 35.90 60.94
C VAL A 1097 27.71 35.41 62.12
N ASN A 1098 28.12 35.73 63.36
CA ASN A 1098 27.36 35.43 64.57
C ASN A 1098 25.98 36.12 64.58
N GLN A 1099 25.87 37.36 64.09
CA GLN A 1099 24.59 38.06 63.98
C GLN A 1099 23.64 37.37 62.99
N VAL A 1100 24.13 36.85 61.86
CA VAL A 1100 23.30 36.12 60.90
C VAL A 1100 22.89 34.76 61.46
N ILE A 1101 23.80 34.03 62.11
CA ILE A 1101 23.50 32.74 62.78
C ILE A 1101 22.46 32.94 63.89
N ALA A 1102 22.59 34.00 64.70
CA ALA A 1102 21.64 34.31 65.76
C ALA A 1102 20.23 34.55 65.21
N LYS A 1103 20.11 35.30 64.10
CA LYS A 1103 18.82 35.53 63.42
C LYS A 1103 18.21 34.25 62.86
N ILE A 1104 19.02 33.36 62.28
CA ILE A 1104 18.55 32.05 61.81
C ILE A 1104 17.99 31.24 62.98
N LYS A 1105 18.72 31.19 64.11
CA LYS A 1105 18.30 30.45 65.32
C LYS A 1105 17.06 31.04 66.01
N GLU A 1106 16.83 32.35 65.91
CA GLU A 1106 15.62 33.00 66.44
C GLU A 1106 14.37 32.66 65.61
N GLU A 1107 14.50 32.55 64.28
CA GLU A 1107 13.36 32.31 63.38
C GLU A 1107 13.08 30.83 63.10
N LEU A 1108 14.07 29.95 63.27
CA LEU A 1108 13.94 28.50 63.07
C LEU A 1108 12.80 27.82 63.88
N PRO A 1109 12.53 28.19 65.15
CA PRO A 1109 11.45 27.61 65.95
C PRO A 1109 10.05 28.07 65.53
N ASN A 1110 9.94 29.16 64.76
CA ASN A 1110 8.68 29.73 64.31
C ASN A 1110 8.13 29.03 63.05
N LEU A 1111 8.84 28.02 62.54
CA LEU A 1111 8.48 27.28 61.33
C LEU A 1111 7.55 26.11 61.65
N GLU A 1112 6.51 25.93 60.84
CA GLU A 1112 5.66 24.74 60.89
C GLU A 1112 6.43 23.52 60.39
N VAL A 1113 6.26 22.36 61.04
CA VAL A 1113 6.98 21.13 60.66
C VAL A 1113 6.47 20.63 59.31
N SER A 1114 7.29 20.79 58.28
CA SER A 1114 7.08 20.35 56.89
C SER A 1114 8.37 19.71 56.34
N GLU A 1115 8.27 18.90 55.28
CA GLU A 1115 9.43 18.31 54.59
C GLU A 1115 10.44 19.39 54.14
N GLU A 1116 9.97 20.56 53.71
CA GLU A 1116 10.82 21.70 53.34
C GLU A 1116 11.62 22.24 54.53
N THR A 1117 11.02 22.27 55.73
CA THR A 1117 11.68 22.75 56.94
C THR A 1117 12.73 21.78 57.46
N GLU A 1118 12.51 20.47 57.29
CA GLU A 1118 13.52 19.44 57.59
C GLU A 1118 14.73 19.59 56.65
N GLN A 1119 14.49 19.87 55.37
CA GLN A 1119 15.56 20.14 54.41
C GLN A 1119 16.36 21.41 54.76
N ILE A 1120 15.69 22.49 55.18
CA ILE A 1120 16.35 23.72 55.64
C ILE A 1120 17.18 23.45 56.90
N GLN A 1121 16.65 22.70 57.88
CA GLN A 1121 17.38 22.32 59.10
C GLN A 1121 18.62 21.49 58.78
N LYS A 1122 18.51 20.54 57.84
CA LYS A 1122 19.65 19.74 57.38
C LYS A 1122 20.70 20.60 56.67
N HIS A 1123 20.28 21.55 55.82
CA HIS A 1123 21.19 22.48 55.15
C HIS A 1123 21.93 23.37 56.14
N LEU A 1124 21.24 23.89 57.16
CA LEU A 1124 21.85 24.65 58.25
C LEU A 1124 22.81 23.77 59.08
N ALA A 1125 22.41 22.54 59.43
CA ALA A 1125 23.25 21.62 60.18
C ALA A 1125 24.57 21.32 59.46
N ASN A 1126 24.51 21.04 58.16
CA ASN A 1126 25.71 20.84 57.32
C ASN A 1126 26.59 22.10 57.28
N THR A 1127 25.98 23.29 57.18
CA THR A 1127 26.70 24.57 57.18
C THR A 1127 27.43 24.80 58.50
N LEU A 1128 26.78 24.53 59.63
CA LEU A 1128 27.38 24.64 60.96
C LEU A 1128 28.46 23.56 61.17
N GLU A 1129 28.27 22.35 60.64
CA GLU A 1129 29.27 21.29 60.67
C GLU A 1129 30.53 21.66 59.87
N HIS A 1130 30.38 22.26 58.68
CA HIS A 1130 31.50 22.83 57.92
C HIS A 1130 32.28 23.85 58.75
N LEU A 1131 31.59 24.76 59.44
CA LEU A 1131 32.23 25.74 60.33
C LEU A 1131 32.94 25.07 61.52
N ARG A 1132 32.36 24.02 62.12
CA ARG A 1132 33.03 23.23 63.18
C ARG A 1132 34.29 22.55 62.67
N ASN A 1133 34.22 21.91 61.49
CA ASN A 1133 35.36 21.25 60.88
C ASN A 1133 36.49 22.24 60.56
N ARG A 1134 36.16 23.45 60.07
CA ARG A 1134 37.13 24.54 59.86
C ARG A 1134 37.72 25.08 61.17
N MET A 1135 36.98 25.07 62.27
CA MET A 1135 37.51 25.41 63.61
C MET A 1135 38.47 24.35 64.16
N GLU A 1136 38.19 23.07 63.89
CA GLU A 1136 39.00 21.94 64.38
C GLU A 1136 40.26 21.68 63.53
N SER A 1137 40.27 22.10 62.26
CA SER A 1137 41.39 21.95 61.32
C SER A 1137 41.83 23.28 60.68
N PRO A 1138 42.49 24.19 61.44
CA PRO A 1138 42.99 25.44 60.90
C PRO A 1138 44.13 25.19 59.90
N GLU A 1139 43.97 25.66 58.66
CA GLU A 1139 45.09 25.73 57.69
C GLU A 1139 46.19 26.65 58.25
N THR A 1140 47.46 26.31 58.01
CA THR A 1140 48.63 26.96 58.64
C THR A 1140 48.84 28.43 58.26
N ASP A 1141 48.08 28.94 57.27
CA ASP A 1141 47.98 30.34 56.86
C ASP A 1141 46.51 30.86 56.82
N GLY A 1142 45.56 30.18 57.48
CA GLY A 1142 44.12 30.50 57.44
C GLY A 1142 43.59 31.39 58.58
N LEU A 1143 42.50 32.12 58.30
CA LEU A 1143 41.84 33.06 59.21
C LEU A 1143 41.45 32.48 60.58
N SER A 1144 41.58 33.31 61.62
CA SER A 1144 41.15 32.96 62.98
C SER A 1144 39.63 33.01 63.10
N TYR A 1145 38.99 31.86 63.30
CA TYR A 1145 37.57 31.75 63.68
C TYR A 1145 37.34 31.94 65.19
N GLN A 1146 38.33 32.49 65.93
CA GLN A 1146 38.21 32.73 67.36
C GLN A 1146 37.09 33.76 67.65
N GLY A 1147 36.07 33.34 68.40
CA GLY A 1147 34.91 34.16 68.78
C GLY A 1147 33.59 33.77 68.10
N LEU A 1148 33.58 32.72 67.27
CA LEU A 1148 32.36 32.24 66.59
C LEU A 1148 31.51 31.38 67.54
N VAL A 1149 30.21 31.67 67.63
CA VAL A 1149 29.26 31.00 68.55
C VAL A 1149 28.30 30.14 67.73
N LEU A 1150 28.64 28.86 67.57
CA LEU A 1150 27.90 27.89 66.73
C LEU A 1150 26.71 27.23 67.42
#